data_AF-A0A4R4QDG5-F1
#
_entry.id   AF-A0A4R4QDG5-F1
#
_cell.length_a   1.000
_cell.length_b   1.000
_cell.length_c   1.000
_cell.angle_alpha   90.00
_cell.angle_beta   90.00
_cell.angle_gamma   90.00
#
_symmetry.space_group_name_H-M   'P 1'
#
loop_
_entity.id
_entity.type
_entity.pdbx_description
1 polymer ?
#
loop_
_entity_poly.entity_id
_entity_poly.type
_entity_poly.pdbx_seq_one_letter_code
_entity_poly.pdbx_strand_id
1 'polypeptide(L)'
;MVLRNRRGLRFAALGTLLAVMALPAYAGTPTPPPPASVTDVKRSLEQLQAEAAVLQADFAKATIAYTNALKAAEAAEAAAKKAETSANTSTGRADEERRRLGVVTAQAYQLGIPTQLGAESILWSLAPVAENLQEIADRQTAIQQLGTTQTSQYNKAMNAGAEADKAKAEAAGKRGAAKAAAERAQQLGNEVKQKAADAASRAIDQLPELDGASELSRQLQLARNQQALLRWQAYLTELTAAKVKLPPAATIKDPAALPAGLSPLIAGGQPVPGAASVTVPGKSLRVLSSETIRAVNQAFNLVGRAYAIDAGGPDQYGCLGATRAAWAPYAKLPNTISKVYPGYQQVPPDQIQPGDIMLMGSRSLGLVHIGIALDNDEMIASDESKGSVVVTPVPQNLWAALRPTLGAPTKAQVAPTAGSNAVNFRCGNTGTSVNVGSGAWTWPLADGTYEIGTPFGQSGSLWSSGYHTGQDFPAALGTPVRAVTAGTIRVEHPSWAGNLVRVDHGNGFETLYAHLSQVNVTDGQQVVAGQRIGAVGSEGNSTGAHLHFEVRIGGDPVNPMPFLATGSATIGWGGYSNGMIPASKLCAIGNGHMLRCDAAAAYLQLAASYRKAFGKSLCITDSYRSYQAQVSLYARKPSLAALPGTSNHGWGIAIDLCGGIDKFGTTQYRWMKAQASAFGWVHPSWADQGGSREEPWHWEFGRAARA
;
A
#
# COMPACT_ATOMS: atom_id res chain seq x y z
N MET A 1 30.03 17.85 -31.70
CA MET A 1 29.56 17.82 -33.10
C MET A 1 28.51 16.71 -33.23
N VAL A 2 27.27 17.07 -33.59
CA VAL A 2 26.23 16.27 -34.29
C VAL A 2 25.92 14.81 -33.86
N LEU A 3 24.83 14.65 -33.08
CA LEU A 3 23.61 13.81 -33.29
C LEU A 3 23.62 12.31 -33.69
N ARG A 4 22.61 11.61 -33.12
CA ARG A 4 21.95 10.33 -33.52
C ARG A 4 22.75 9.04 -33.23
N ASN A 5 22.12 7.90 -32.89
CA ASN A 5 20.83 7.41 -33.41
C ASN A 5 19.91 6.70 -32.38
N ARG A 6 18.65 6.45 -32.78
CA ARG A 6 17.52 5.94 -31.95
C ARG A 6 16.91 4.66 -32.55
N ARG A 7 16.27 3.83 -31.69
CA ARG A 7 15.38 2.68 -32.01
C ARG A 7 16.07 1.46 -32.64
N GLY A 8 15.62 0.23 -32.44
CA GLY A 8 14.52 -0.30 -31.60
C GLY A 8 14.08 -1.68 -32.11
N LEU A 9 13.33 -2.46 -31.31
CA LEU A 9 12.66 -3.68 -31.79
C LEU A 9 11.38 -3.98 -30.98
N ARG A 10 10.37 -4.51 -31.66
CA ARG A 10 9.01 -4.78 -31.14
C ARG A 10 8.38 -5.95 -31.91
N PHE A 11 7.78 -6.88 -31.16
CA PHE A 11 6.76 -7.88 -31.55
C PHE A 11 7.05 -8.96 -32.61
N ALA A 12 6.83 -10.21 -32.18
CA ALA A 12 6.34 -11.33 -32.99
C ALA A 12 5.33 -12.14 -32.14
N ALA A 13 4.84 -13.28 -32.65
CA ALA A 13 3.44 -13.69 -32.43
C ALA A 13 3.14 -15.19 -32.75
N LEU A 14 1.84 -15.56 -32.66
CA LEU A 14 1.22 -16.88 -32.94
C LEU A 14 1.54 -18.01 -31.91
N GLY A 15 0.66 -19.01 -31.66
CA GLY A 15 -0.75 -19.19 -32.04
C GLY A 15 -1.30 -20.65 -31.95
N THR A 16 -2.60 -20.80 -31.61
CA THR A 16 -3.59 -21.86 -32.00
C THR A 16 -3.62 -23.32 -31.45
N LEU A 17 -4.82 -23.73 -30.94
CA LEU A 17 -5.61 -25.00 -31.11
C LEU A 17 -5.14 -26.33 -30.43
N LEU A 18 -5.92 -27.39 -30.09
CA LEU A 18 -7.35 -27.89 -30.10
C LEU A 18 -7.59 -28.78 -28.81
N ALA A 19 -8.77 -29.04 -28.20
CA ALA A 19 -9.98 -29.87 -28.52
C ALA A 19 -9.77 -31.44 -28.50
N VAL A 20 -10.67 -32.38 -28.11
CA VAL A 20 -12.13 -32.36 -27.73
C VAL A 20 -12.67 -33.74 -27.18
N MET A 21 -13.78 -33.77 -26.37
CA MET A 21 -14.79 -34.87 -26.12
C MET A 21 -14.40 -36.27 -25.50
N ALA A 22 -15.26 -37.14 -24.92
CA ALA A 22 -16.71 -37.18 -24.57
C ALA A 22 -17.08 -38.24 -23.45
N LEU A 23 -18.34 -38.24 -22.96
CA LEU A 23 -19.00 -39.18 -22.00
C LEU A 23 -19.77 -40.34 -22.71
N PRO A 24 -20.12 -41.49 -22.06
CA PRO A 24 -21.41 -41.68 -21.31
C PRO A 24 -21.28 -42.55 -20.02
N ALA A 25 -21.93 -42.29 -18.88
CA ALA A 25 -23.37 -42.39 -18.50
C ALA A 25 -23.92 -43.82 -18.22
N TYR A 26 -24.20 -44.14 -16.93
CA TYR A 26 -25.37 -44.93 -16.46
C TYR A 26 -25.66 -44.63 -14.96
N ALA A 27 -26.87 -44.96 -14.49
CA ALA A 27 -27.57 -44.24 -13.40
C ALA A 27 -27.30 -44.71 -11.95
N GLY A 28 -27.39 -43.75 -11.01
CA GLY A 28 -27.50 -43.98 -9.56
C GLY A 28 -27.16 -42.73 -8.72
N THR A 29 -28.12 -42.18 -7.97
CA THR A 29 -27.96 -40.97 -7.12
C THR A 29 -28.56 -41.16 -5.73
N PRO A 30 -28.17 -40.41 -4.67
CA PRO A 30 -27.03 -39.49 -4.56
C PRO A 30 -26.22 -39.58 -3.24
N THR A 31 -24.89 -39.58 -3.35
CA THR A 31 -24.01 -38.84 -2.42
C THR A 31 -22.92 -38.16 -3.26
N PRO A 32 -22.52 -36.90 -2.98
CA PRO A 32 -21.42 -36.29 -3.72
C PRO A 32 -20.10 -36.93 -3.27
N PRO A 33 -19.32 -37.56 -4.17
CA PRO A 33 -17.93 -37.90 -3.85
C PRO A 33 -17.08 -36.62 -3.77
N PRO A 34 -15.94 -36.64 -3.07
CA PRO A 34 -15.02 -35.50 -3.08
C PRO A 34 -14.50 -35.26 -4.51
N PRO A 35 -14.30 -33.99 -4.93
CA PRO A 35 -13.55 -33.71 -6.14
C PRO A 35 -12.15 -34.30 -6.03
N ALA A 36 -11.74 -35.06 -7.04
CA ALA A 36 -10.46 -35.75 -7.05
C ALA A 36 -9.28 -34.77 -7.03
N SER A 37 -8.15 -35.25 -6.50
CA SER A 37 -6.89 -34.50 -6.42
C SER A 37 -6.36 -34.11 -7.80
N VAL A 38 -6.28 -32.80 -8.09
CA VAL A 38 -5.43 -32.27 -9.16
C VAL A 38 -3.99 -32.15 -8.64
N THR A 39 -3.36 -33.29 -8.41
CA THR A 39 -1.92 -33.41 -8.19
C THR A 39 -1.21 -33.50 -9.53
N ASP A 40 -1.09 -32.38 -10.26
CA ASP A 40 0.01 -32.11 -11.21
C ASP A 40 -0.16 -30.72 -11.88
N VAL A 41 0.03 -29.65 -11.12
CA VAL A 41 0.58 -28.40 -11.68
C VAL A 41 1.99 -28.28 -11.10
N LYS A 42 3.01 -28.36 -11.96
CA LYS A 42 4.40 -28.60 -11.53
C LYS A 42 5.09 -27.43 -10.81
N ARG A 43 4.39 -26.30 -10.65
CA ARG A 43 4.63 -25.24 -9.66
C ARG A 43 3.30 -24.71 -9.15
N SER A 44 3.19 -24.40 -7.85
CA SER A 44 1.98 -23.74 -7.33
C SER A 44 2.01 -22.24 -7.64
N LEU A 45 0.83 -21.60 -7.70
CA LEU A 45 0.71 -20.13 -7.81
C LEU A 45 1.50 -19.42 -6.70
N GLU A 46 1.57 -20.02 -5.51
CA GLU A 46 2.36 -19.55 -4.37
C GLU A 46 3.87 -19.63 -4.64
N GLN A 47 4.31 -20.62 -5.42
CA GLN A 47 5.70 -20.79 -5.83
C GLN A 47 6.10 -19.75 -6.89
N LEU A 48 5.19 -19.41 -7.80
CA LEU A 48 5.36 -18.31 -8.77
C LEU A 48 5.35 -16.95 -8.07
N GLN A 49 4.43 -16.73 -7.11
CA GLN A 49 4.37 -15.51 -6.30
C GLN A 49 5.58 -15.37 -5.39
N ALA A 50 6.08 -16.47 -4.80
CA ALA A 50 7.32 -16.47 -4.03
C ALA A 50 8.55 -16.21 -4.91
N GLU A 51 8.64 -16.81 -6.11
CA GLU A 51 9.73 -16.54 -7.05
C GLU A 51 9.68 -15.11 -7.59
N ALA A 52 8.50 -14.56 -7.86
CA ALA A 52 8.31 -13.17 -8.23
C ALA A 52 8.65 -12.20 -7.09
N ALA A 53 8.22 -12.48 -5.85
CA ALA A 53 8.54 -11.67 -4.69
C ALA A 53 10.04 -11.74 -4.34
N VAL A 54 10.68 -12.90 -4.48
CA VAL A 54 12.13 -13.05 -4.34
C VAL A 54 12.86 -12.30 -5.45
N LEU A 55 12.44 -12.42 -6.71
CA LEU A 55 13.02 -11.65 -7.83
C LEU A 55 12.86 -10.14 -7.63
N GLN A 56 11.70 -9.67 -7.17
CA GLN A 56 11.44 -8.27 -6.86
C GLN A 56 12.27 -7.78 -5.67
N ALA A 57 12.40 -8.58 -4.60
CA ALA A 57 13.23 -8.25 -3.44
C ALA A 57 14.72 -8.23 -3.80
N ASP A 58 15.21 -9.19 -4.57
CA ASP A 58 16.59 -9.24 -5.06
C ASP A 58 16.90 -8.09 -6.01
N PHE A 59 15.97 -7.77 -6.92
CA PHE A 59 16.10 -6.65 -7.84
C PHE A 59 16.04 -5.30 -7.12
N ALA A 60 15.13 -5.13 -6.16
CA ALA A 60 15.06 -3.95 -5.30
C ALA A 60 16.34 -3.80 -4.46
N LYS A 61 16.83 -4.88 -3.83
CA LYS A 61 18.07 -4.89 -3.04
C LYS A 61 19.29 -4.54 -3.90
N ALA A 62 19.41 -5.11 -5.10
CA ALA A 62 20.47 -4.76 -6.05
C ALA A 62 20.35 -3.31 -6.54
N THR A 63 19.13 -2.82 -6.80
CA THR A 63 18.88 -1.44 -7.22
C THR A 63 19.17 -0.42 -6.12
N ILE A 64 18.83 -0.73 -4.86
CA ILE A 64 19.18 0.07 -3.68
C ILE A 64 20.70 0.08 -3.48
N ALA A 65 21.37 -1.07 -3.58
CA ALA A 65 22.83 -1.15 -3.50
C ALA A 65 23.51 -0.33 -4.61
N TYR A 66 23.04 -0.45 -5.86
CA TYR A 66 23.51 0.36 -6.98
C TYR A 66 23.27 1.86 -6.76
N THR A 67 22.08 2.26 -6.31
CA THR A 67 21.74 3.67 -6.06
C THR A 67 22.58 4.27 -4.95
N ASN A 68 22.84 3.52 -3.88
CA ASN A 68 23.70 3.94 -2.78
C ASN A 68 25.17 4.02 -3.23
N ALA A 69 25.64 3.08 -4.05
CA ALA A 69 26.98 3.14 -4.65
C ALA A 69 27.13 4.31 -5.63
N LEU A 70 26.09 4.64 -6.40
CA LEU A 70 26.07 5.80 -7.30
C LEU A 70 26.17 7.11 -6.51
N LYS A 71 25.36 7.28 -5.46
CA LYS A 71 25.47 8.43 -4.54
C LYS A 71 26.85 8.52 -3.87
N ALA A 72 27.44 7.39 -3.48
CA ALA A 72 28.79 7.35 -2.94
C ALA A 72 29.85 7.74 -3.98
N ALA A 73 29.69 7.32 -5.24
CA ALA A 73 30.56 7.72 -6.34
C ALA A 73 30.44 9.21 -6.65
N GLU A 74 29.23 9.78 -6.70
CA GLU A 74 28.98 11.22 -6.88
C GLU A 74 29.61 12.05 -5.75
N ALA A 75 29.44 11.62 -4.50
CA ALA A 75 30.02 12.29 -3.33
C ALA A 75 31.56 12.20 -3.34
N ALA A 76 32.13 11.05 -3.70
CA ALA A 76 33.58 10.86 -3.80
C ALA A 76 34.18 11.66 -4.97
N GLU A 77 33.49 11.73 -6.12
CA GLU A 77 33.87 12.54 -7.29
C GLU A 77 33.86 14.04 -6.96
N ALA A 78 32.84 14.51 -6.23
CA ALA A 78 32.79 15.89 -5.74
C ALA A 78 33.92 16.20 -4.75
N ALA A 79 34.22 15.27 -3.84
CA ALA A 79 35.34 15.41 -2.90
C ALA A 79 36.71 15.41 -3.62
N ALA A 80 36.89 14.58 -4.65
CA ALA A 80 38.11 14.54 -5.46
C ALA A 80 38.32 15.85 -6.24
N LYS A 81 37.28 16.36 -6.93
CA LYS A 81 37.34 17.66 -7.61
C LYS A 81 37.68 18.82 -6.67
N LYS A 82 37.11 18.80 -5.45
CA LYS A 82 37.44 19.80 -4.41
C LYS A 82 38.92 19.71 -4.00
N ALA A 83 39.43 18.50 -3.74
CA ALA A 83 40.81 18.29 -3.35
C ALA A 83 41.81 18.66 -4.48
N GLU A 84 41.50 18.34 -5.73
CA GLU A 84 42.29 18.75 -6.90
C GLU A 84 42.32 20.27 -7.08
N THR A 85 41.19 20.95 -6.86
CA THR A 85 41.13 22.42 -6.89
C THR A 85 42.04 23.02 -5.81
N SER A 86 42.02 22.46 -4.59
CA SER A 86 42.95 22.84 -3.52
C SER A 86 44.42 22.55 -3.90
N ALA A 87 44.71 21.39 -4.50
CA ALA A 87 46.06 21.01 -4.91
C ALA A 87 46.62 21.92 -6.01
N ASN A 88 45.80 22.29 -7.00
CA ASN A 88 46.15 23.26 -8.04
C ASN A 88 46.40 24.64 -7.42
N THR A 89 45.56 25.07 -6.47
CA THR A 89 45.71 26.35 -5.75
C THR A 89 47.00 26.39 -4.91
N SER A 90 47.34 25.32 -4.21
CA SER A 90 48.60 25.21 -3.47
C SER A 90 49.82 25.12 -4.38
N THR A 91 49.71 24.43 -5.53
CA THR A 91 50.79 24.35 -6.52
C THR A 91 51.08 25.72 -7.13
N GLY A 92 50.05 26.48 -7.52
CA GLY A 92 50.21 27.86 -8.01
C GLY A 92 50.88 28.79 -6.99
N ARG A 93 50.53 28.65 -5.70
CA ARG A 93 51.24 29.37 -4.60
C ARG A 93 52.71 28.96 -4.52
N ALA A 94 53.02 27.66 -4.54
CA ALA A 94 54.40 27.17 -4.52
C ALA A 94 55.23 27.67 -5.71
N ASP A 95 54.66 27.68 -6.92
CA ASP A 95 55.32 28.18 -8.12
C ASP A 95 55.47 29.71 -8.14
N GLU A 96 54.64 30.46 -7.41
CA GLU A 96 54.87 31.88 -7.19
C GLU A 96 56.01 32.15 -6.20
N GLU A 97 56.05 31.45 -5.05
CA GLU A 97 57.16 31.61 -4.11
C GLU A 97 58.49 31.13 -4.71
N ARG A 98 58.50 30.07 -5.54
CA ARG A 98 59.68 29.67 -6.33
C ARG A 98 60.13 30.75 -7.31
N ARG A 99 59.20 31.42 -8.02
CA ARG A 99 59.54 32.54 -8.93
C ARG A 99 60.13 33.71 -8.15
N ARG A 100 59.57 34.07 -6.98
CA ARG A 100 60.12 35.11 -6.10
C ARG A 100 61.53 34.76 -5.61
N LEU A 101 61.75 33.53 -5.16
CA LEU A 101 63.07 33.01 -4.79
C LEU A 101 64.05 33.08 -5.98
N GLY A 102 63.60 32.74 -7.19
CA GLY A 102 64.39 32.85 -8.42
C GLY A 102 64.83 34.28 -8.72
N VAL A 103 63.94 35.27 -8.58
CA VAL A 103 64.28 36.69 -8.75
C VAL A 103 65.32 37.15 -7.71
N VAL A 104 65.11 36.85 -6.43
CA VAL A 104 66.06 37.21 -5.35
C VAL A 104 67.43 36.54 -5.56
N THR A 105 67.43 35.29 -6.03
CA THR A 105 68.67 34.54 -6.30
C THR A 105 69.40 35.07 -7.54
N ALA A 106 68.68 35.46 -8.59
CA ALA A 106 69.27 36.10 -9.76
C ALA A 106 69.88 37.48 -9.43
N GLN A 107 69.20 38.26 -8.57
CA GLN A 107 69.73 39.54 -8.06
C GLN A 107 71.00 39.33 -7.23
N ALA A 108 71.02 38.35 -6.32
CA ALA A 108 72.22 38.00 -5.55
C ALA A 108 73.39 37.61 -6.46
N TYR A 109 73.13 36.79 -7.48
CA TYR A 109 74.15 36.36 -8.46
C TYR A 109 74.70 37.53 -9.30
N GLN A 110 73.83 38.42 -9.81
CA GLN A 110 74.25 39.61 -10.57
C GLN A 110 75.09 40.58 -9.74
N LEU A 111 74.85 40.66 -8.44
CA LEU A 111 75.61 41.51 -7.51
C LEU A 111 76.93 40.84 -7.03
N GLY A 112 77.27 39.65 -7.52
CA GLY A 112 78.46 38.91 -7.10
C GLY A 112 78.41 38.42 -5.65
N ILE A 113 77.21 38.37 -5.05
CA ILE A 113 77.01 38.01 -3.65
C ILE A 113 76.98 36.49 -3.54
N PRO A 114 77.89 35.86 -2.77
CA PRO A 114 77.88 34.42 -2.60
C PRO A 114 76.58 33.98 -1.92
N THR A 115 75.79 33.18 -2.64
CA THR A 115 74.52 32.64 -2.12
C THR A 115 74.79 31.63 -1.01
N GLN A 116 74.10 31.76 0.12
CA GLN A 116 74.28 30.93 1.33
C GLN A 116 74.08 29.40 1.15
N LEU A 117 73.67 28.96 -0.04
CA LEU A 117 73.44 27.54 -0.40
C LEU A 117 74.69 26.82 -0.94
N GLY A 118 75.84 27.50 -1.01
CA GLY A 118 77.16 26.90 -1.27
C GLY A 118 78.20 27.53 -0.34
N ALA A 119 78.99 26.70 0.35
CA ALA A 119 79.84 27.15 1.45
C ALA A 119 81.01 28.06 1.03
N GLU A 120 81.37 28.96 1.94
CA GLU A 120 82.71 29.56 2.16
C GLU A 120 83.61 29.79 0.94
N SER A 121 83.23 30.73 0.08
CA SER A 121 84.15 31.60 -0.69
C SER A 121 83.31 32.78 -1.21
N ILE A 122 83.75 34.04 -1.22
CA ILE A 122 85.10 34.60 -1.35
C ILE A 122 85.25 35.76 -0.35
N LEU A 123 86.28 35.74 0.51
CA LEU A 123 86.62 36.87 1.39
C LEU A 123 87.68 37.82 0.80
N TRP A 124 88.10 37.59 -0.46
CA TRP A 124 89.25 38.26 -1.10
C TRP A 124 89.10 38.43 -2.64
N SER A 125 88.24 39.34 -3.11
CA SER A 125 88.28 39.76 -4.53
C SER A 125 87.80 41.18 -4.87
N LEU A 126 87.15 41.93 -3.97
CA LEU A 126 86.73 43.33 -4.20
C LEU A 126 87.66 44.38 -3.54
N ALA A 127 88.95 44.08 -3.47
CA ALA A 127 89.96 45.02 -2.95
C ALA A 127 90.34 46.18 -3.90
N PRO A 128 90.16 46.10 -5.24
CA PRO A 128 90.30 47.25 -6.12
C PRO A 128 88.93 47.75 -6.65
N VAL A 129 88.66 49.04 -6.45
CA VAL A 129 87.48 49.86 -6.82
C VAL A 129 86.40 50.02 -5.72
N ALA A 130 86.72 50.83 -4.72
CA ALA A 130 85.78 51.62 -3.90
C ALA A 130 86.53 52.89 -3.43
N GLU A 131 85.93 54.07 -3.55
CA GLU A 131 86.64 55.35 -3.29
C GLU A 131 86.36 55.93 -1.88
N ASN A 132 85.48 55.32 -1.07
CA ASN A 132 85.29 55.70 0.33
C ASN A 132 84.79 54.55 1.24
N LEU A 133 84.90 54.75 2.57
CA LEU A 133 84.51 53.78 3.60
C LEU A 133 83.00 53.60 3.78
N GLN A 134 82.19 54.64 3.49
CA GLN A 134 80.73 54.58 3.64
C GLN A 134 80.13 53.62 2.60
N GLU A 135 80.63 53.67 1.37
CA GLU A 135 80.24 52.78 0.28
C GLU A 135 80.51 51.30 0.60
N ILE A 136 81.58 51.01 1.35
CA ILE A 136 81.90 49.64 1.82
C ILE A 136 80.88 49.18 2.87
N ALA A 137 80.54 50.03 3.83
CA ALA A 137 79.55 49.72 4.87
C ALA A 137 78.13 49.55 4.30
N ASP A 138 77.73 50.41 3.36
CA ASP A 138 76.44 50.34 2.68
C ASP A 138 76.34 49.06 1.83
N ARG A 139 77.43 48.68 1.12
CA ARG A 139 77.52 47.40 0.41
C ARG A 139 77.45 46.20 1.37
N GLN A 140 78.14 46.23 2.51
CA GLN A 140 78.02 45.16 3.54
C GLN A 140 76.60 45.03 4.11
N THR A 141 75.94 46.15 4.38
CA THR A 141 74.54 46.16 4.87
C THR A 141 73.59 45.58 3.82
N ALA A 142 73.76 45.98 2.55
CA ALA A 142 72.98 45.44 1.44
C ALA A 142 73.19 43.92 1.29
N ILE A 143 74.42 43.42 1.42
CA ILE A 143 74.74 41.97 1.37
C ILE A 143 74.01 41.20 2.49
N GLN A 144 74.03 41.69 3.73
CA GLN A 144 73.35 41.03 4.85
C GLN A 144 71.81 41.06 4.69
N GLN A 145 71.24 42.16 4.22
CA GLN A 145 69.80 42.28 3.95
C GLN A 145 69.35 41.38 2.80
N LEU A 146 70.16 41.24 1.73
CA LEU A 146 69.86 40.33 0.63
C LEU A 146 69.91 38.86 1.08
N GLY A 147 70.94 38.48 1.85
CA GLY A 147 71.10 37.11 2.37
C GLY A 147 69.98 36.69 3.32
N THR A 148 69.60 37.56 4.28
CA THR A 148 68.46 37.30 5.19
C THR A 148 67.13 37.23 4.44
N THR A 149 66.94 38.08 3.42
CA THR A 149 65.77 38.01 2.52
C THR A 149 65.76 36.70 1.73
N GLN A 150 66.90 36.27 1.17
CA GLN A 150 67.01 35.02 0.42
C GLN A 150 66.63 33.81 1.28
N THR A 151 67.15 33.71 2.51
CA THR A 151 66.80 32.63 3.46
C THR A 151 65.33 32.66 3.85
N SER A 152 64.74 33.84 4.07
CA SER A 152 63.30 33.99 4.35
C SER A 152 62.43 33.50 3.19
N GLN A 153 62.77 33.88 1.95
CA GLN A 153 62.03 33.46 0.76
C GLN A 153 62.25 31.98 0.43
N TYR A 154 63.44 31.43 0.70
CA TYR A 154 63.71 29.99 0.60
C TYR A 154 62.79 29.20 1.54
N ASN A 155 62.71 29.57 2.82
CA ASN A 155 61.84 28.90 3.78
C ASN A 155 60.35 28.99 3.40
N LYS A 156 59.90 30.13 2.84
CA LYS A 156 58.54 30.28 2.29
C LYS A 156 58.30 29.36 1.10
N ALA A 157 59.22 29.30 0.14
CA ALA A 157 59.12 28.43 -1.03
C ALA A 157 59.13 26.93 -0.65
N MET A 158 59.93 26.54 0.33
CA MET A 158 59.96 25.16 0.85
C MET A 158 58.66 24.80 1.58
N ASN A 159 58.14 25.67 2.44
CA ASN A 159 56.87 25.44 3.14
C ASN A 159 55.68 25.39 2.17
N ALA A 160 55.61 26.30 1.19
CA ALA A 160 54.60 26.28 0.15
C ALA A 160 54.70 25.02 -0.74
N GLY A 161 55.93 24.53 -1.00
CA GLY A 161 56.16 23.24 -1.64
C GLY A 161 55.60 22.06 -0.85
N ALA A 162 55.91 21.99 0.45
CA ALA A 162 55.38 20.94 1.32
C ALA A 162 53.84 20.97 1.46
N GLU A 163 53.22 22.16 1.52
CA GLU A 163 51.77 22.30 1.45
C GLU A 163 51.18 21.82 0.11
N ALA A 164 51.84 22.15 -1.01
CA ALA A 164 51.42 21.71 -2.34
C ALA A 164 51.52 20.18 -2.48
N ASP A 165 52.60 19.56 -2.00
CA ASP A 165 52.79 18.12 -2.12
C ASP A 165 51.85 17.35 -1.17
N LYS A 166 51.56 17.88 0.03
CA LYS A 166 50.49 17.36 0.90
C LYS A 166 49.11 17.44 0.24
N ALA A 167 48.79 18.58 -0.39
CA ALA A 167 47.52 18.76 -1.10
C ALA A 167 47.39 17.85 -2.33
N LYS A 168 48.48 17.62 -3.08
CA LYS A 168 48.54 16.63 -4.18
C LYS A 168 48.34 15.21 -3.68
N ALA A 169 48.95 14.83 -2.55
CA ALA A 169 48.77 13.51 -1.96
C ALA A 169 47.33 13.29 -1.49
N GLU A 170 46.69 14.30 -0.89
CA GLU A 170 45.26 14.24 -0.55
C GLU A 170 44.39 14.13 -1.82
N ALA A 171 44.64 14.96 -2.84
CA ALA A 171 43.92 14.91 -4.12
C ALA A 171 44.04 13.53 -4.79
N ALA A 172 45.24 12.95 -4.85
CA ALA A 172 45.47 11.61 -5.36
C ALA A 172 44.70 10.55 -4.57
N GLY A 173 44.70 10.64 -3.23
CA GLY A 173 43.92 9.75 -2.36
C GLY A 173 42.41 9.86 -2.59
N LYS A 174 41.86 11.08 -2.68
CA LYS A 174 40.44 11.32 -2.97
C LYS A 174 40.06 10.87 -4.38
N ARG A 175 40.92 11.09 -5.38
CA ARG A 175 40.72 10.62 -6.77
C ARG A 175 40.74 9.10 -6.86
N GLY A 176 41.62 8.43 -6.12
CA GLY A 176 41.62 6.96 -5.97
C GLY A 176 40.32 6.44 -5.35
N ALA A 177 39.84 7.08 -4.28
CA ALA A 177 38.55 6.74 -3.67
C ALA A 177 37.35 6.98 -4.60
N ALA A 178 37.35 8.06 -5.38
CA ALA A 178 36.33 8.34 -6.39
C ALA A 178 36.31 7.26 -7.48
N LYS A 179 37.48 6.85 -7.97
CA LYS A 179 37.61 5.76 -8.95
C LYS A 179 37.07 4.44 -8.41
N ALA A 180 37.46 4.04 -7.19
CA ALA A 180 36.97 2.83 -6.55
C ALA A 180 35.44 2.84 -6.31
N ALA A 181 34.88 4.00 -5.93
CA ALA A 181 33.43 4.16 -5.77
C ALA A 181 32.69 4.07 -7.12
N ALA A 182 33.23 4.67 -8.18
CA ALA A 182 32.68 4.59 -9.54
C ALA A 182 32.75 3.17 -10.10
N GLU A 183 33.87 2.46 -9.92
CA GLU A 183 34.03 1.05 -10.30
C GLU A 183 33.01 0.16 -9.54
N ARG A 184 32.80 0.40 -8.25
CA ARG A 184 31.78 -0.32 -7.45
C ARG A 184 30.36 -0.03 -7.92
N ALA A 185 30.04 1.22 -8.25
CA ALA A 185 28.75 1.60 -8.82
C ALA A 185 28.53 0.95 -10.20
N GLN A 186 29.54 0.90 -11.06
CA GLN A 186 29.48 0.24 -12.36
C GLN A 186 29.27 -1.27 -12.23
N GLN A 187 29.96 -1.92 -11.29
CA GLN A 187 29.80 -3.35 -11.00
C GLN A 187 28.35 -3.67 -10.57
N LEU A 188 27.80 -2.90 -9.62
CA LEU A 188 26.42 -3.06 -9.16
C LEU A 188 25.39 -2.71 -10.24
N GLY A 189 25.66 -1.72 -11.09
CA GLY A 189 24.80 -1.39 -12.23
C GLY A 189 24.75 -2.48 -13.29
N ASN A 190 25.85 -3.23 -13.47
CA ASN A 190 25.88 -4.42 -14.32
C ASN A 190 25.13 -5.60 -13.66
N GLU A 191 25.26 -5.79 -12.34
CA GLU A 191 24.50 -6.80 -11.58
C GLU A 191 22.99 -6.57 -11.67
N VAL A 192 22.53 -5.32 -11.55
CA VAL A 192 21.11 -4.93 -11.73
C VAL A 192 20.63 -5.24 -13.16
N LYS A 193 21.42 -4.93 -14.20
CA LYS A 193 21.07 -5.25 -15.59
C LYS A 193 20.97 -6.76 -15.83
N GLN A 194 21.88 -7.54 -15.27
CA GLN A 194 21.86 -9.00 -15.38
C GLN A 194 20.59 -9.57 -14.70
N LYS A 195 20.33 -9.18 -13.44
CA LYS A 195 19.11 -9.58 -12.71
C LYS A 195 17.82 -9.18 -13.44
N ALA A 196 17.78 -8.02 -14.11
CA ALA A 196 16.63 -7.62 -14.94
C ALA A 196 16.42 -8.52 -16.17
N ALA A 197 17.50 -8.87 -16.88
CA ALA A 197 17.44 -9.76 -18.03
C ALA A 197 16.98 -11.17 -17.62
N ASP A 198 17.55 -11.71 -16.54
CA ASP A 198 17.19 -13.03 -16.02
C ASP A 198 15.74 -13.07 -15.47
N ALA A 199 15.20 -11.95 -14.99
CA ALA A 199 13.80 -11.83 -14.58
C ALA A 199 12.85 -11.77 -15.79
N ALA A 200 13.20 -10.99 -16.83
CA ALA A 200 12.42 -10.88 -18.05
C ALA A 200 12.31 -12.21 -18.80
N SER A 201 13.40 -13.00 -18.85
CA SER A 201 13.36 -14.34 -19.48
C SER A 201 12.41 -15.28 -18.75
N ARG A 202 12.42 -15.30 -17.41
CA ARG A 202 11.55 -16.16 -16.60
C ARG A 202 10.06 -15.80 -16.67
N ALA A 203 9.74 -14.53 -16.92
CA ALA A 203 8.34 -14.09 -17.07
C ALA A 203 7.71 -14.55 -18.40
N ILE A 204 8.52 -14.82 -19.43
CA ILE A 204 8.04 -15.30 -20.74
C ILE A 204 7.64 -16.79 -20.66
N ASP A 205 8.31 -17.58 -19.83
CA ASP A 205 8.06 -19.01 -19.65
C ASP A 205 6.79 -19.33 -18.82
N GLN A 206 6.17 -18.34 -18.17
CA GLN A 206 5.09 -18.52 -17.17
C GLN A 206 3.66 -18.30 -17.70
N LEU A 207 3.49 -17.98 -18.98
CA LEU A 207 2.18 -17.63 -19.57
C LEU A 207 1.06 -18.67 -19.37
N PRO A 208 1.30 -20.00 -19.40
CA PRO A 208 0.22 -21.00 -19.22
C PRO A 208 -0.36 -21.10 -17.79
N GLU A 209 0.34 -20.63 -16.76
CA GLU A 209 -0.05 -20.85 -15.36
C GLU A 209 -1.03 -19.77 -14.83
N LEU A 210 -1.21 -18.67 -15.56
CA LEU A 210 -2.20 -17.63 -15.23
C LEU A 210 -3.65 -18.10 -15.41
N ASP A 211 -3.91 -18.98 -16.38
CA ASP A 211 -5.26 -19.49 -16.69
C ASP A 211 -5.87 -20.29 -15.51
N GLY A 212 -5.04 -21.02 -14.75
CA GLY A 212 -5.47 -21.78 -13.56
C GLY A 212 -5.91 -20.89 -12.39
N ALA A 213 -5.29 -19.71 -12.23
CA ALA A 213 -5.67 -18.76 -11.17
C ALA A 213 -7.02 -18.07 -11.47
N SER A 214 -7.29 -17.77 -12.75
CA SER A 214 -8.62 -17.30 -13.18
C SER A 214 -9.71 -18.35 -12.96
N GLU A 215 -9.42 -19.63 -13.16
CA GLU A 215 -10.38 -20.71 -12.98
C GLU A 215 -10.83 -20.86 -11.51
N LEU A 216 -9.91 -20.83 -10.54
CA LEU A 216 -10.27 -20.86 -9.12
C LEU A 216 -11.10 -19.63 -8.70
N SER A 217 -10.75 -18.45 -9.20
CA SER A 217 -11.50 -17.21 -8.97
C SER A 217 -12.94 -17.31 -9.51
N ARG A 218 -13.10 -17.92 -10.70
CA ARG A 218 -14.40 -18.23 -11.31
C ARG A 218 -15.20 -19.22 -10.47
N GLN A 219 -14.58 -20.29 -9.98
CA GLN A 219 -15.24 -21.30 -9.13
C GLN A 219 -15.72 -20.73 -7.79
N LEU A 220 -14.92 -19.91 -7.11
CA LEU A 220 -15.32 -19.22 -5.88
C LEU A 220 -16.48 -18.24 -6.11
N GLN A 221 -16.50 -17.57 -7.26
CA GLN A 221 -17.61 -16.68 -7.65
C GLN A 221 -18.90 -17.48 -7.92
N LEU A 222 -18.80 -18.62 -8.61
CA LEU A 222 -19.94 -19.54 -8.82
C LEU A 222 -20.48 -20.08 -7.49
N ALA A 223 -19.61 -20.44 -6.54
CA ALA A 223 -20.02 -20.91 -5.22
C ALA A 223 -20.80 -19.83 -4.43
N ARG A 224 -20.33 -18.57 -4.45
CA ARG A 224 -21.05 -17.44 -3.83
C ARG A 224 -22.43 -17.20 -4.47
N ASN A 225 -22.48 -17.19 -5.80
CA ASN A 225 -23.71 -17.05 -6.57
C ASN A 225 -24.74 -18.13 -6.14
N GLN A 226 -24.30 -19.39 -6.05
CA GLN A 226 -25.15 -20.52 -5.65
C GLN A 226 -25.62 -20.42 -4.19
N GLN A 227 -24.74 -20.05 -3.26
CA GLN A 227 -25.10 -19.91 -1.85
C GLN A 227 -26.15 -18.83 -1.61
N ALA A 228 -26.04 -17.69 -2.30
CA ALA A 228 -27.03 -16.62 -2.21
C ALA A 228 -28.39 -17.04 -2.80
N LEU A 229 -28.38 -17.77 -3.92
CA LEU A 229 -29.60 -18.34 -4.50
C LEU A 229 -30.27 -19.34 -3.53
N LEU A 230 -29.50 -20.20 -2.87
CA LEU A 230 -30.01 -21.15 -1.88
C LEU A 230 -30.62 -20.44 -0.66
N ARG A 231 -29.99 -19.37 -0.14
CA ARG A 231 -30.56 -18.53 0.94
C ARG A 231 -31.89 -17.91 0.51
N TRP A 232 -31.96 -17.39 -0.70
CA TRP A 232 -33.18 -16.79 -1.24
C TRP A 232 -34.29 -17.84 -1.44
N GLN A 233 -33.98 -19.02 -1.98
CA GLN A 233 -34.93 -20.12 -2.11
C GLN A 233 -35.45 -20.62 -0.75
N ALA A 234 -34.60 -20.68 0.28
CA ALA A 234 -35.02 -21.00 1.64
C ALA A 234 -36.03 -19.96 2.16
N TYR A 235 -35.76 -18.66 2.01
CA TYR A 235 -36.70 -17.60 2.37
C TYR A 235 -38.06 -17.72 1.66
N LEU A 236 -38.09 -17.99 0.35
CA LEU A 236 -39.34 -18.23 -0.38
C LEU A 236 -40.10 -19.48 0.10
N THR A 237 -39.36 -20.53 0.48
CA THR A 237 -39.93 -21.76 1.05
C THR A 237 -40.58 -21.48 2.40
N GLU A 238 -39.97 -20.65 3.25
CA GLU A 238 -40.54 -20.26 4.55
C GLU A 238 -41.83 -19.45 4.41
N LEU A 239 -41.88 -18.48 3.47
CA LEU A 239 -43.11 -17.76 3.16
C LEU A 239 -44.24 -18.69 2.68
N THR A 240 -43.89 -19.69 1.86
CA THR A 240 -44.84 -20.68 1.33
C THR A 240 -45.36 -21.59 2.44
N ALA A 241 -44.49 -22.07 3.33
CA ALA A 241 -44.88 -22.86 4.50
C ALA A 241 -45.75 -22.07 5.49
N ALA A 242 -45.47 -20.77 5.65
CA ALA A 242 -46.28 -19.82 6.41
C ALA A 242 -47.60 -19.42 5.72
N LYS A 243 -47.88 -19.95 4.51
CA LYS A 243 -49.08 -19.65 3.68
C LYS A 243 -49.26 -18.17 3.37
N VAL A 244 -48.17 -17.40 3.29
CA VAL A 244 -48.20 -15.97 3.02
C VAL A 244 -48.55 -15.72 1.55
N LYS A 245 -49.71 -15.10 1.30
CA LYS A 245 -50.02 -14.54 -0.01
C LYS A 245 -49.22 -13.23 -0.19
N LEU A 246 -48.28 -13.22 -1.13
CA LEU A 246 -47.43 -12.05 -1.39
C LEU A 246 -48.30 -10.81 -1.75
N PRO A 247 -48.21 -9.72 -0.98
CA PRO A 247 -49.01 -8.52 -1.22
C PRO A 247 -48.45 -7.69 -2.40
N PRO A 248 -49.28 -7.01 -3.18
CA PRO A 248 -48.82 -5.98 -4.12
C PRO A 248 -48.06 -4.85 -3.41
N ALA A 249 -47.10 -4.22 -4.07
CA ALA A 249 -46.33 -3.11 -3.51
C ALA A 249 -47.23 -1.98 -3.01
N ALA A 250 -48.30 -1.68 -3.76
CA ALA A 250 -49.28 -0.64 -3.42
C ALA A 250 -49.96 -0.87 -2.05
N THR A 251 -50.15 -2.11 -1.61
CA THR A 251 -50.88 -2.42 -0.37
C THR A 251 -49.98 -2.48 0.87
N ILE A 252 -48.66 -2.36 0.73
CA ILE A 252 -47.71 -2.37 1.87
C ILE A 252 -46.75 -1.17 1.87
N LYS A 253 -47.03 -0.12 1.08
CA LYS A 253 -46.21 1.10 1.08
C LYS A 253 -46.25 1.80 2.43
N ASP A 254 -47.44 1.91 3.00
CA ASP A 254 -47.70 2.55 4.29
C ASP A 254 -47.71 1.50 5.41
N PRO A 255 -46.75 1.53 6.35
CA PRO A 255 -46.73 0.62 7.51
C PRO A 255 -47.94 0.78 8.45
N ALA A 256 -48.66 1.90 8.40
CA ALA A 256 -49.85 2.12 9.22
C ALA A 256 -51.12 1.48 8.62
N ALA A 257 -51.12 1.10 7.34
CA ALA A 257 -52.30 0.66 6.58
C ALA A 257 -52.07 -0.71 5.92
N LEU A 258 -51.69 -1.72 6.71
CA LEU A 258 -51.35 -3.06 6.22
C LEU A 258 -52.57 -4.00 6.09
N PRO A 259 -52.54 -4.96 5.13
CA PRO A 259 -53.56 -6.00 5.01
C PRO A 259 -53.68 -6.88 6.27
N ALA A 260 -54.89 -7.39 6.52
CA ALA A 260 -55.15 -8.27 7.65
C ALA A 260 -54.21 -9.50 7.66
N GLY A 261 -53.64 -9.80 8.83
CA GLY A 261 -52.64 -10.87 9.02
C GLY A 261 -51.18 -10.44 8.78
N LEU A 262 -50.93 -9.19 8.39
CA LEU A 262 -49.60 -8.60 8.33
C LEU A 262 -49.41 -7.54 9.43
N SER A 263 -48.20 -7.48 9.97
CA SER A 263 -47.74 -6.51 10.97
C SER A 263 -46.66 -5.60 10.36
N PRO A 264 -46.42 -4.39 10.91
CA PRO A 264 -45.28 -3.57 10.49
C PRO A 264 -43.96 -4.33 10.64
N LEU A 265 -43.07 -4.22 9.66
CA LEU A 265 -41.68 -4.61 9.86
C LEU A 265 -41.00 -3.48 10.63
N ILE A 266 -40.30 -3.79 11.73
CA ILE A 266 -39.56 -2.81 12.53
C ILE A 266 -38.07 -3.01 12.33
N ALA A 267 -37.35 -1.94 11.97
CA ALA A 267 -35.89 -1.88 11.91
C ALA A 267 -35.43 -0.50 12.39
N GLY A 268 -34.32 -0.42 13.14
CA GLY A 268 -33.89 0.82 13.81
C GLY A 268 -34.88 1.36 14.86
N GLY A 269 -35.83 0.54 15.32
CA GLY A 269 -36.94 0.98 16.15
C GLY A 269 -38.04 1.74 15.37
N GLN A 270 -37.98 1.79 14.03
CA GLN A 270 -38.96 2.46 13.17
C GLN A 270 -39.68 1.46 12.24
N PRO A 271 -40.94 1.72 11.86
CA PRO A 271 -41.62 0.96 10.81
C PRO A 271 -40.93 1.15 9.45
N VAL A 272 -40.80 0.06 8.67
CA VAL A 272 -40.11 0.04 7.37
C VAL A 272 -41.13 0.17 6.22
N PRO A 273 -41.16 1.29 5.46
CA PRO A 273 -42.12 1.48 4.36
C PRO A 273 -41.89 0.51 3.20
N GLY A 274 -42.95 -0.06 2.63
CA GLY A 274 -42.85 -1.01 1.52
C GLY A 274 -42.46 -2.43 1.93
N ALA A 275 -42.54 -2.75 3.22
CA ALA A 275 -42.27 -4.07 3.79
C ALA A 275 -43.21 -4.34 4.98
N ALA A 276 -43.51 -5.60 5.22
CA ALA A 276 -44.30 -6.03 6.37
C ALA A 276 -43.62 -7.23 7.07
N SER A 277 -44.26 -7.74 8.11
CA SER A 277 -43.88 -8.97 8.78
C SER A 277 -45.10 -9.85 9.06
N VAL A 278 -44.86 -11.13 9.25
CA VAL A 278 -45.85 -12.09 9.78
C VAL A 278 -45.22 -12.89 10.90
N THR A 279 -45.96 -13.07 12.00
CA THR A 279 -45.50 -13.91 13.12
C THR A 279 -45.82 -15.37 12.84
N VAL A 280 -44.81 -16.22 12.88
CA VAL A 280 -44.95 -17.69 12.83
C VAL A 280 -44.37 -18.29 14.13
N PRO A 281 -44.68 -19.55 14.48
CA PRO A 281 -44.13 -20.17 15.69
C PRO A 281 -42.60 -20.06 15.74
N GLY A 282 -42.09 -19.36 16.75
CA GLY A 282 -40.66 -19.17 17.00
C GLY A 282 -39.95 -18.05 16.23
N LYS A 283 -40.59 -17.33 15.30
CA LYS A 283 -39.95 -16.18 14.60
C LYS A 283 -40.92 -15.20 13.93
N SER A 284 -40.46 -13.97 13.72
CA SER A 284 -41.08 -13.02 12.78
C SER A 284 -40.45 -13.19 11.40
N LEU A 285 -41.26 -13.34 10.36
CA LEU A 285 -40.83 -13.44 8.96
C LEU A 285 -41.10 -12.12 8.23
N ARG A 286 -40.06 -11.56 7.59
CA ARG A 286 -40.20 -10.40 6.69
C ARG A 286 -41.03 -10.77 5.46
N VAL A 287 -42.02 -9.93 5.12
CA VAL A 287 -42.86 -10.07 3.94
C VAL A 287 -42.56 -8.92 2.97
N LEU A 288 -41.97 -9.26 1.83
CA LEU A 288 -41.68 -8.33 0.73
C LEU A 288 -42.84 -8.27 -0.27
N SER A 289 -42.90 -7.19 -1.06
CA SER A 289 -43.93 -7.07 -2.11
C SER A 289 -43.76 -8.11 -3.21
N SER A 290 -44.86 -8.44 -3.89
CA SER A 290 -44.87 -9.37 -5.03
C SER A 290 -43.95 -8.91 -6.17
N GLU A 291 -43.78 -7.61 -6.34
CA GLU A 291 -42.93 -6.93 -7.32
C GLU A 291 -41.46 -7.06 -6.92
N THR A 292 -41.14 -6.82 -5.65
CA THR A 292 -39.79 -7.04 -5.08
C THR A 292 -39.34 -8.49 -5.23
N ILE A 293 -40.20 -9.45 -4.84
CA ILE A 293 -39.91 -10.89 -4.95
C ILE A 293 -39.61 -11.27 -6.40
N ARG A 294 -40.42 -10.78 -7.34
CA ARG A 294 -40.24 -11.07 -8.77
C ARG A 294 -39.00 -10.39 -9.37
N ALA A 295 -38.68 -9.16 -8.96
CA ALA A 295 -37.45 -8.48 -9.37
C ALA A 295 -36.19 -9.21 -8.87
N VAL A 296 -36.16 -9.67 -7.61
CA VAL A 296 -35.03 -10.44 -7.07
C VAL A 296 -34.91 -11.82 -7.73
N ASN A 297 -36.03 -12.52 -7.95
CA ASN A 297 -36.04 -13.76 -8.75
C ASN A 297 -35.45 -13.52 -10.16
N GLN A 298 -35.85 -12.44 -10.82
CA GLN A 298 -35.34 -12.10 -12.13
C GLN A 298 -33.86 -11.74 -12.08
N ALA A 299 -33.38 -11.03 -11.05
CA ALA A 299 -31.97 -10.73 -10.86
C ALA A 299 -31.13 -12.01 -10.72
N PHE A 300 -31.59 -13.01 -9.96
CA PHE A 300 -30.93 -14.32 -9.88
C PHE A 300 -30.88 -15.04 -11.24
N ASN A 301 -31.90 -14.91 -12.08
CA ASN A 301 -31.89 -15.46 -13.45
C ASN A 301 -30.89 -14.76 -14.40
N LEU A 302 -30.38 -13.59 -14.02
CA LEU A 302 -29.31 -12.88 -14.75
C LEU A 302 -27.91 -13.26 -14.26
N VAL A 303 -27.75 -13.87 -13.09
CA VAL A 303 -26.44 -14.24 -12.54
C VAL A 303 -25.76 -15.25 -13.48
N GLY A 304 -24.50 -14.99 -13.80
CA GLY A 304 -23.71 -15.73 -14.79
C GLY A 304 -23.82 -15.23 -16.23
N ARG A 305 -24.71 -14.28 -16.54
CA ARG A 305 -24.73 -13.58 -17.84
C ARG A 305 -23.47 -12.73 -18.00
N ALA A 306 -22.93 -12.65 -19.21
CA ALA A 306 -21.66 -11.97 -19.46
C ALA A 306 -21.76 -10.44 -19.28
N TYR A 307 -20.66 -9.81 -18.89
CA TYR A 307 -20.52 -8.36 -18.85
C TYR A 307 -20.06 -7.82 -20.19
N ALA A 308 -20.57 -6.67 -20.59
CA ALA A 308 -19.96 -5.84 -21.63
C ALA A 308 -20.26 -4.36 -21.39
N ILE A 309 -19.32 -3.51 -21.81
CA ILE A 309 -19.46 -2.05 -21.72
C ILE A 309 -20.72 -1.63 -22.50
N ASP A 310 -21.53 -0.76 -21.90
CA ASP A 310 -22.79 -0.22 -22.44
C ASP A 310 -23.89 -1.23 -22.85
N ALA A 311 -23.76 -2.51 -22.51
CA ALA A 311 -24.73 -3.52 -22.89
C ALA A 311 -26.05 -3.46 -22.07
N GLY A 312 -27.19 -3.55 -22.77
CA GLY A 312 -28.53 -3.43 -22.19
C GLY A 312 -29.27 -4.75 -21.91
N GLY A 313 -28.65 -5.90 -22.21
CA GLY A 313 -29.31 -7.21 -22.29
C GLY A 313 -29.82 -7.57 -23.69
N PRO A 314 -30.26 -8.83 -23.93
CA PRO A 314 -30.38 -9.90 -22.94
C PRO A 314 -29.11 -10.76 -22.75
N ASP A 315 -28.21 -10.77 -23.73
CA ASP A 315 -27.07 -11.70 -23.74
C ASP A 315 -25.90 -11.22 -22.88
N GLN A 316 -25.72 -9.90 -22.82
CA GLN A 316 -24.67 -9.22 -22.05
C GLN A 316 -25.24 -8.02 -21.30
N TYR A 317 -24.72 -7.74 -20.12
CA TYR A 317 -25.17 -6.64 -19.26
C TYR A 317 -24.00 -5.75 -18.82
N GLY A 318 -24.08 -4.48 -19.20
CA GLY A 318 -23.22 -3.43 -18.67
C GLY A 318 -23.66 -2.99 -17.28
N CYS A 319 -23.03 -1.92 -16.79
CA CYS A 319 -23.08 -1.59 -15.37
C CYS A 319 -24.48 -1.41 -14.77
N LEU A 320 -25.40 -0.83 -15.54
CA LEU A 320 -26.81 -0.66 -15.18
C LEU A 320 -27.71 -1.79 -15.72
N GLY A 321 -27.21 -2.61 -16.63
CA GLY A 321 -27.98 -3.56 -17.43
C GLY A 321 -28.75 -4.57 -16.59
N ALA A 322 -28.09 -5.26 -15.65
CA ALA A 322 -28.71 -6.31 -14.85
C ALA A 322 -29.81 -5.74 -13.93
N THR A 323 -29.51 -4.66 -13.19
CA THR A 323 -30.48 -3.97 -12.34
C THR A 323 -31.68 -3.46 -13.13
N ARG A 324 -31.44 -2.86 -14.31
CA ARG A 324 -32.48 -2.37 -15.21
C ARG A 324 -33.34 -3.49 -15.78
N ALA A 325 -32.76 -4.60 -16.20
CA ALA A 325 -33.51 -5.74 -16.72
C ALA A 325 -34.38 -6.40 -15.63
N ALA A 326 -33.80 -6.67 -14.45
CA ALA A 326 -34.52 -7.29 -13.33
C ALA A 326 -35.70 -6.45 -12.80
N TRP A 327 -35.58 -5.12 -12.82
CA TRP A 327 -36.67 -4.22 -12.42
C TRP A 327 -37.61 -3.80 -13.56
N ALA A 328 -37.26 -4.00 -14.84
CA ALA A 328 -38.02 -3.50 -15.99
C ALA A 328 -39.55 -3.77 -15.98
N PRO A 329 -40.06 -4.94 -15.55
CA PRO A 329 -41.50 -5.18 -15.52
C PRO A 329 -42.25 -4.43 -14.40
N TYR A 330 -41.53 -3.87 -13.41
CA TYR A 330 -42.09 -3.34 -12.16
C TYR A 330 -41.69 -1.89 -11.88
N ALA A 331 -40.59 -1.40 -12.47
CA ALA A 331 -40.09 -0.03 -12.31
C ALA A 331 -39.35 0.47 -13.57
N LYS A 332 -39.58 1.73 -13.94
CA LYS A 332 -38.98 2.37 -15.12
C LYS A 332 -37.61 2.97 -14.80
N LEU A 333 -36.56 2.16 -14.76
CA LEU A 333 -35.19 2.66 -14.55
C LEU A 333 -34.64 3.35 -15.81
N PRO A 334 -34.17 4.61 -15.73
CA PRO A 334 -33.51 5.32 -16.83
C PRO A 334 -32.24 4.63 -17.34
N ASN A 335 -31.69 5.10 -18.46
CA ASN A 335 -30.54 4.45 -19.11
C ASN A 335 -29.17 4.86 -18.53
N THR A 336 -29.11 5.70 -17.49
CA THR A 336 -27.85 6.10 -16.83
C THR A 336 -28.02 6.14 -15.31
N ILE A 337 -26.98 5.72 -14.57
CA ILE A 337 -27.02 5.55 -13.10
C ILE A 337 -27.41 6.87 -12.41
N SER A 338 -26.79 8.00 -12.79
CA SER A 338 -27.10 9.33 -12.25
C SER A 338 -28.54 9.81 -12.47
N LYS A 339 -29.28 9.22 -13.42
CA LYS A 339 -30.70 9.50 -13.65
C LYS A 339 -31.64 8.56 -12.89
N VAL A 340 -31.15 7.44 -12.34
CA VAL A 340 -31.93 6.58 -11.45
C VAL A 340 -32.18 7.28 -10.11
N TYR A 341 -31.13 7.88 -9.55
CA TYR A 341 -31.15 8.47 -8.18
C TYR A 341 -32.25 9.51 -7.92
N PRO A 342 -32.52 10.50 -8.79
CA PRO A 342 -33.59 11.48 -8.56
C PRO A 342 -35.01 10.88 -8.54
N GLY A 343 -35.20 9.69 -9.12
CA GLY A 343 -36.51 9.11 -9.43
C GLY A 343 -37.10 8.18 -8.37
N TYR A 344 -36.36 7.85 -7.29
CA TYR A 344 -36.79 6.88 -6.29
C TYR A 344 -36.45 7.33 -4.85
N GLN A 345 -37.25 6.89 -3.89
CA GLN A 345 -37.05 7.20 -2.48
C GLN A 345 -35.82 6.47 -1.91
N GLN A 346 -35.05 7.18 -1.07
CA GLN A 346 -33.94 6.60 -0.32
C GLN A 346 -34.41 5.76 0.85
N VAL A 347 -33.61 4.74 1.18
CA VAL A 347 -33.81 3.84 2.31
C VAL A 347 -32.69 4.08 3.34
N PRO A 348 -33.00 4.25 4.64
CA PRO A 348 -32.00 4.25 5.70
C PRO A 348 -31.16 2.95 5.70
N PRO A 349 -29.85 2.99 6.01
CA PRO A 349 -28.98 1.80 5.92
C PRO A 349 -29.46 0.58 6.73
N ASP A 350 -30.07 0.82 7.88
CA ASP A 350 -30.65 -0.18 8.79
C ASP A 350 -32.00 -0.75 8.30
N GLN A 351 -32.61 -0.13 7.29
CA GLN A 351 -33.88 -0.56 6.68
C GLN A 351 -33.70 -1.21 5.30
N ILE A 352 -32.46 -1.37 4.81
CA ILE A 352 -32.16 -1.99 3.51
C ILE A 352 -32.65 -3.44 3.49
N GLN A 353 -33.23 -3.86 2.37
CA GLN A 353 -33.76 -5.21 2.19
C GLN A 353 -33.54 -5.74 0.76
N PRO A 354 -33.67 -7.07 0.53
CA PRO A 354 -33.57 -7.64 -0.79
C PRO A 354 -34.46 -6.94 -1.82
N GLY A 355 -33.86 -6.58 -2.96
CA GLY A 355 -34.54 -5.86 -4.04
C GLY A 355 -34.29 -4.35 -4.07
N ASP A 356 -33.86 -3.73 -2.95
CA ASP A 356 -33.47 -2.32 -2.98
C ASP A 356 -32.30 -2.09 -3.96
N ILE A 357 -32.30 -0.95 -4.64
CA ILE A 357 -31.27 -0.59 -5.60
C ILE A 357 -30.13 0.08 -4.85
N MET A 358 -28.96 -0.56 -4.87
CA MET A 358 -27.73 -0.06 -4.27
C MET A 358 -26.99 0.79 -5.29
N LEU A 359 -26.67 2.04 -4.94
CA LEU A 359 -25.90 2.96 -5.77
C LEU A 359 -24.57 3.25 -5.11
N MET A 360 -23.49 3.06 -5.86
CA MET A 360 -22.12 3.26 -5.39
C MET A 360 -21.49 4.45 -6.12
N GLY A 361 -20.75 5.25 -5.37
CA GLY A 361 -20.22 6.52 -5.86
C GLY A 361 -19.69 7.41 -4.77
N SER A 362 -19.30 8.61 -5.15
CA SER A 362 -18.79 9.63 -4.23
C SER A 362 -19.05 11.03 -4.79
N ARG A 363 -18.66 12.07 -4.06
CA ARG A 363 -18.81 13.45 -4.53
C ARG A 363 -17.88 13.75 -5.70
N SER A 364 -16.65 13.22 -5.72
CA SER A 364 -15.71 13.43 -6.82
C SER A 364 -15.96 12.54 -8.04
N LEU A 365 -16.41 11.29 -7.85
CA LEU A 365 -16.59 10.32 -8.94
C LEU A 365 -17.99 10.35 -9.57
N GLY A 366 -18.98 10.94 -8.88
CA GLY A 366 -20.39 10.75 -9.22
C GLY A 366 -20.87 9.34 -8.88
N LEU A 367 -22.00 8.93 -9.48
CA LEU A 367 -22.54 7.57 -9.34
C LEU A 367 -22.00 6.67 -10.46
N VAL A 368 -21.28 5.62 -10.06
CA VAL A 368 -20.39 4.86 -10.95
C VAL A 368 -20.68 3.36 -11.00
N HIS A 369 -21.43 2.83 -10.03
CA HIS A 369 -21.85 1.43 -10.03
C HIS A 369 -23.23 1.28 -9.37
N ILE A 370 -23.91 0.18 -9.68
CA ILE A 370 -25.29 -0.10 -9.25
C ILE A 370 -25.51 -1.61 -9.12
N GLY A 371 -26.31 -2.01 -8.14
CA GLY A 371 -26.71 -3.40 -7.91
C GLY A 371 -28.10 -3.52 -7.28
N ILE A 372 -28.55 -4.75 -7.06
CA ILE A 372 -29.77 -5.09 -6.32
C ILE A 372 -29.37 -5.76 -5.01
N ALA A 373 -29.76 -5.17 -3.88
CA ALA A 373 -29.48 -5.69 -2.55
C ALA A 373 -30.02 -7.11 -2.35
N LEU A 374 -29.30 -7.87 -1.53
CA LEU A 374 -29.68 -9.14 -0.92
C LEU A 374 -29.45 -9.03 0.61
N ASP A 375 -29.78 -10.08 1.36
CA ASP A 375 -29.38 -10.18 2.76
C ASP A 375 -27.88 -10.50 2.92
N ASN A 376 -27.32 -10.21 4.11
CA ASN A 376 -25.90 -10.38 4.47
C ASN A 376 -24.92 -9.44 3.75
N ASP A 377 -25.33 -8.19 3.53
CA ASP A 377 -24.52 -7.15 2.86
C ASP A 377 -23.97 -7.63 1.51
N GLU A 378 -24.82 -8.28 0.72
CA GLU A 378 -24.54 -8.69 -0.65
C GLU A 378 -25.46 -7.98 -1.65
N MET A 379 -25.07 -7.95 -2.92
CA MET A 379 -25.89 -7.47 -4.02
C MET A 379 -25.66 -8.31 -5.28
N ILE A 380 -26.67 -8.36 -6.15
CA ILE A 380 -26.53 -8.82 -7.54
C ILE A 380 -26.16 -7.61 -8.40
N ALA A 381 -25.02 -7.66 -9.08
CA ALA A 381 -24.55 -6.57 -9.93
C ALA A 381 -23.78 -7.07 -11.16
N SER A 382 -23.77 -6.28 -12.22
CA SER A 382 -22.87 -6.47 -13.37
C SER A 382 -21.44 -6.06 -12.95
N ASP A 383 -20.47 -6.98 -12.96
CA ASP A 383 -19.10 -6.71 -12.49
C ASP A 383 -18.07 -6.96 -13.61
N GLU A 384 -17.37 -5.91 -14.02
CA GLU A 384 -16.32 -5.96 -15.05
C GLU A 384 -15.14 -6.83 -14.62
N SER A 385 -14.78 -6.79 -13.33
CA SER A 385 -13.69 -7.61 -12.77
C SER A 385 -14.01 -9.11 -12.73
N LYS A 386 -15.29 -9.47 -12.89
CA LYS A 386 -15.79 -10.86 -13.00
C LYS A 386 -16.28 -11.20 -14.40
N GLY A 387 -16.23 -10.26 -15.34
CA GLY A 387 -16.74 -10.43 -16.70
C GLY A 387 -18.21 -10.86 -16.78
N SER A 388 -19.00 -10.66 -15.71
CA SER A 388 -20.35 -11.25 -15.60
C SER A 388 -21.22 -10.56 -14.55
N VAL A 389 -22.52 -10.83 -14.60
CA VAL A 389 -23.47 -10.52 -13.53
C VAL A 389 -23.25 -11.52 -12.39
N VAL A 390 -23.00 -11.03 -11.18
CA VAL A 390 -22.56 -11.84 -10.04
C VAL A 390 -23.22 -11.40 -8.75
N VAL A 391 -23.19 -12.27 -7.75
CA VAL A 391 -23.39 -11.89 -6.34
C VAL A 391 -22.06 -11.43 -5.77
N THR A 392 -22.02 -10.22 -5.22
CA THR A 392 -20.81 -9.59 -4.67
C THR A 392 -21.15 -8.86 -3.36
N PRO A 393 -20.22 -8.64 -2.41
CA PRO A 393 -20.48 -7.82 -1.24
C PRO A 393 -20.94 -6.41 -1.62
N VAL A 394 -21.77 -5.80 -0.80
CA VAL A 394 -22.07 -4.36 -0.86
C VAL A 394 -20.77 -3.58 -0.63
N PRO A 395 -20.39 -2.67 -1.54
CA PRO A 395 -19.16 -1.89 -1.40
C PRO A 395 -19.22 -0.86 -0.27
N GLN A 396 -18.06 -0.55 0.33
CA GLN A 396 -17.98 0.48 1.38
C GLN A 396 -18.28 1.90 0.87
N ASN A 397 -18.21 2.15 -0.44
CA ASN A 397 -18.62 3.40 -1.08
C ASN A 397 -20.10 3.39 -1.53
N LEU A 398 -20.98 2.76 -0.75
CA LEU A 398 -22.43 2.88 -0.92
C LEU A 398 -22.84 4.34 -0.75
N TRP A 399 -23.29 4.98 -1.82
CA TRP A 399 -23.79 6.35 -1.81
C TRP A 399 -25.24 6.40 -1.28
N ALA A 400 -26.08 5.47 -1.75
CA ALA A 400 -27.47 5.38 -1.32
C ALA A 400 -28.08 4.01 -1.66
N ALA A 401 -29.04 3.58 -0.86
CA ALA A 401 -30.01 2.54 -1.23
C ALA A 401 -31.34 3.19 -1.60
N LEU A 402 -32.02 2.68 -2.64
CA LEU A 402 -33.30 3.20 -3.15
C LEU A 402 -34.34 2.08 -3.20
N ARG A 403 -35.61 2.38 -2.88
CA ARG A 403 -36.71 1.40 -2.94
C ARG A 403 -37.67 1.68 -4.09
N PRO A 404 -37.60 0.92 -5.22
CA PRO A 404 -38.42 1.19 -6.39
C PRO A 404 -39.93 1.14 -6.13
N THR A 405 -40.35 0.29 -5.20
CA THR A 405 -41.75 0.06 -4.85
C THR A 405 -42.40 1.23 -4.10
N LEU A 406 -41.63 2.11 -3.46
CA LEU A 406 -42.17 3.34 -2.87
C LEU A 406 -42.53 4.36 -3.95
N GLY A 407 -41.78 4.39 -5.05
CA GLY A 407 -41.94 5.33 -6.16
C GLY A 407 -41.07 6.57 -5.99
N ALA A 408 -41.46 7.67 -6.63
CA ALA A 408 -40.70 8.93 -6.61
C ALA A 408 -40.72 9.60 -5.22
N PRO A 409 -39.65 10.31 -4.83
CA PRO A 409 -39.66 11.16 -3.64
C PRO A 409 -40.48 12.44 -3.90
N THR A 410 -41.07 13.01 -2.85
CA THR A 410 -41.80 14.29 -2.91
C THR A 410 -40.94 15.47 -3.35
N LYS A 411 -39.63 15.39 -3.10
CA LYS A 411 -38.61 16.29 -3.64
C LYS A 411 -37.54 15.48 -4.38
N ALA A 412 -37.32 15.80 -5.65
CA ALA A 412 -36.28 15.17 -6.45
C ALA A 412 -34.89 15.36 -5.83
N GLN A 413 -34.10 14.29 -5.80
CA GLN A 413 -32.76 14.27 -5.24
C GLN A 413 -31.72 14.63 -6.32
N VAL A 414 -30.61 15.25 -5.94
CA VAL A 414 -29.54 15.64 -6.88
C VAL A 414 -28.40 14.63 -6.81
N ALA A 415 -28.14 13.91 -7.91
CA ALA A 415 -27.03 12.97 -7.98
C ALA A 415 -25.67 13.70 -7.93
N PRO A 416 -24.64 13.14 -7.29
CA PRO A 416 -23.29 13.68 -7.37
C PRO A 416 -22.80 13.65 -8.83
N THR A 417 -22.11 14.72 -9.23
CA THR A 417 -21.57 14.89 -10.57
C THR A 417 -20.05 14.77 -10.50
N ALA A 418 -19.45 14.00 -11.39
CA ALA A 418 -18.00 13.80 -11.42
C ALA A 418 -17.26 15.14 -11.61
N GLY A 419 -16.20 15.35 -10.83
CA GLY A 419 -15.31 16.50 -11.00
C GLY A 419 -14.41 16.35 -12.23
N SER A 420 -13.80 17.45 -12.69
CA SER A 420 -12.88 17.45 -13.84
C SER A 420 -11.66 16.54 -13.68
N ASN A 421 -11.33 16.18 -12.43
CA ASN A 421 -10.15 15.40 -12.05
C ASN A 421 -10.54 13.97 -11.60
N ALA A 422 -11.77 13.52 -11.84
CA ALA A 422 -12.25 12.20 -11.46
C ALA A 422 -11.47 11.08 -12.19
N VAL A 423 -11.04 10.06 -11.45
CA VAL A 423 -10.42 8.87 -12.05
C VAL A 423 -11.46 8.03 -12.79
N ASN A 424 -11.07 7.47 -13.94
CA ASN A 424 -11.93 6.59 -14.74
C ASN A 424 -12.31 5.33 -13.94
N PHE A 425 -13.57 5.26 -13.51
CA PHE A 425 -14.10 4.13 -12.76
C PHE A 425 -14.53 2.98 -13.69
N ARG A 426 -14.24 1.73 -13.30
CA ARG A 426 -14.66 0.50 -14.00
C ARG A 426 -15.74 -0.20 -13.21
N CYS A 427 -16.76 -0.73 -13.88
CA CYS A 427 -17.93 -1.25 -13.18
C CYS A 427 -17.57 -2.45 -12.27
N GLY A 428 -17.99 -2.45 -11.01
CA GLY A 428 -17.59 -3.49 -10.06
C GLY A 428 -16.17 -3.36 -9.49
N ASN A 429 -15.34 -2.41 -9.97
CA ASN A 429 -14.05 -2.12 -9.34
C ASN A 429 -14.25 -1.27 -8.07
N THR A 430 -14.62 -1.93 -6.99
CA THR A 430 -14.94 -1.30 -5.70
C THR A 430 -13.72 -1.10 -4.81
N GLY A 431 -12.57 -1.64 -5.23
CA GLY A 431 -11.27 -1.19 -4.76
C GLY A 431 -10.90 0.11 -5.47
N THR A 432 -10.55 1.13 -4.69
CA THR A 432 -9.92 2.38 -5.17
C THR A 432 -8.47 2.13 -5.62
N SER A 433 -8.30 1.24 -6.61
CA SER A 433 -7.02 0.82 -7.17
C SER A 433 -6.38 1.91 -8.03
N VAL A 434 -6.07 3.05 -7.42
CA VAL A 434 -5.21 4.07 -8.01
C VAL A 434 -3.79 3.54 -7.97
N ASN A 435 -3.15 3.49 -9.14
CA ASN A 435 -1.75 3.15 -9.23
C ASN A 435 -0.91 4.34 -8.74
N VAL A 436 -0.59 4.35 -7.44
CA VAL A 436 0.18 5.42 -6.76
C VAL A 436 1.68 5.42 -7.11
N GLY A 437 2.09 4.60 -8.09
CA GLY A 437 3.49 4.42 -8.46
C GLY A 437 4.27 3.53 -7.48
N SER A 438 5.39 3.00 -7.94
CA SER A 438 6.30 2.14 -7.16
C SER A 438 7.29 2.97 -6.32
N GLY A 439 6.82 4.04 -5.69
CA GLY A 439 7.64 4.94 -4.88
C GLY A 439 7.96 4.35 -3.51
N ALA A 440 9.03 4.83 -2.88
CA ALA A 440 9.30 4.52 -1.47
C ALA A 440 8.18 5.10 -0.58
N TRP A 441 7.89 4.41 0.53
CA TRP A 441 6.81 4.78 1.46
C TRP A 441 7.27 4.68 2.91
N THR A 442 6.69 5.48 3.81
CA THR A 442 7.01 5.45 5.24
C THR A 442 5.85 5.98 6.09
N TRP A 443 5.97 5.86 7.42
CA TRP A 443 5.02 6.42 8.37
C TRP A 443 5.18 7.95 8.52
N PRO A 444 4.09 8.69 8.79
CA PRO A 444 4.14 10.15 8.91
C PRO A 444 4.82 10.62 10.21
N LEU A 445 4.92 9.74 11.21
CA LEU A 445 5.59 9.92 12.49
C LEU A 445 6.57 8.76 12.71
N ALA A 446 7.55 8.93 13.60
CA ALA A 446 8.51 7.87 13.91
C ALA A 446 7.94 6.90 14.96
N ASP A 447 8.28 5.61 14.85
CA ASP A 447 7.82 4.58 15.81
C ASP A 447 8.14 4.99 17.27
N GLY A 448 7.18 4.75 18.17
CA GLY A 448 7.29 5.13 19.58
C GLY A 448 7.10 6.62 19.89
N THR A 449 6.84 7.48 18.90
CA THR A 449 6.54 8.91 19.12
C THR A 449 5.05 9.25 19.11
N TYR A 450 4.18 8.25 18.90
CA TYR A 450 2.74 8.43 18.73
C TYR A 450 1.93 7.22 19.23
N GLU A 451 0.65 7.46 19.48
CA GLU A 451 -0.39 6.45 19.66
C GLU A 451 -1.34 6.41 18.45
N ILE A 452 -2.15 5.36 18.31
CA ILE A 452 -3.23 5.32 17.31
C ILE A 452 -4.51 5.80 17.99
N GLY A 453 -4.94 7.01 17.65
CA GLY A 453 -6.14 7.65 18.18
C GLY A 453 -7.39 7.39 17.33
N THR A 454 -8.24 8.41 17.21
CA THR A 454 -9.52 8.36 16.51
C THR A 454 -9.40 7.74 15.11
N PRO A 455 -10.07 6.61 14.83
CA PRO A 455 -10.00 5.97 13.52
C PRO A 455 -10.79 6.72 12.45
N PHE A 456 -10.40 6.49 11.19
CA PHE A 456 -11.18 6.90 10.02
C PHE A 456 -12.59 6.30 10.06
N GLY A 457 -13.57 7.10 9.65
CA GLY A 457 -14.97 6.67 9.56
C GLY A 457 -15.74 6.68 10.88
N GLN A 458 -15.12 7.07 12.00
CA GLN A 458 -15.84 7.21 13.27
C GLN A 458 -16.95 8.28 13.13
N SER A 459 -18.21 7.86 13.26
CA SER A 459 -19.36 8.77 13.18
C SER A 459 -19.45 9.68 14.41
N GLY A 460 -19.89 10.93 14.22
CA GLY A 460 -20.12 11.87 15.32
C GLY A 460 -20.36 13.30 14.86
N SER A 461 -21.02 14.09 15.71
CA SER A 461 -21.32 15.51 15.49
C SER A 461 -20.10 16.44 15.63
N LEU A 462 -18.95 15.92 16.08
CA LEU A 462 -17.69 16.66 16.16
C LEU A 462 -17.11 17.01 14.78
N TRP A 463 -17.53 16.30 13.73
CA TRP A 463 -17.08 16.51 12.36
C TRP A 463 -18.21 17.02 11.49
N SER A 464 -17.96 18.05 10.67
CA SER A 464 -18.96 18.64 9.76
C SER A 464 -19.42 17.70 8.64
N SER A 465 -18.62 16.66 8.36
CA SER A 465 -18.94 15.50 7.53
C SER A 465 -19.90 14.49 8.18
N GLY A 466 -20.13 14.59 9.50
CA GLY A 466 -20.82 13.59 10.32
C GLY A 466 -19.96 12.36 10.68
N TYR A 467 -18.73 12.30 10.18
CA TYR A 467 -17.76 11.24 10.47
C TYR A 467 -16.31 11.74 10.30
N HIS A 468 -15.39 11.07 10.99
CA HIS A 468 -13.97 11.40 10.97
C HIS A 468 -13.30 11.04 9.63
N THR A 469 -12.65 12.03 8.98
CA THR A 469 -12.13 11.92 7.61
C THR A 469 -10.69 11.42 7.49
N GLY A 470 -9.97 11.27 8.61
CA GLY A 470 -8.58 10.82 8.65
C GLY A 470 -8.32 9.78 9.74
N GLN A 471 -7.06 9.52 10.03
CA GLN A 471 -6.61 8.82 11.23
C GLN A 471 -5.87 9.82 12.11
N ASP A 472 -6.26 9.89 13.38
CA ASP A 472 -5.54 10.70 14.36
C ASP A 472 -4.41 9.89 14.98
N PHE A 473 -3.27 10.54 15.14
CA PHE A 473 -2.11 10.02 15.85
C PHE A 473 -1.75 10.98 17.00
N PRO A 474 -2.31 10.76 18.21
CA PRO A 474 -1.90 11.47 19.41
C PRO A 474 -0.39 11.38 19.61
N ALA A 475 0.26 12.53 19.76
CA ALA A 475 1.72 12.64 19.82
C ALA A 475 2.11 13.95 20.52
N ALA A 476 3.30 14.00 21.10
CA ALA A 476 3.76 15.19 21.81
C ALA A 476 3.83 16.41 20.87
N LEU A 477 3.50 17.59 21.39
CA LEU A 477 3.64 18.86 20.67
C LEU A 477 5.09 19.00 20.16
N GLY A 478 5.26 19.33 18.88
CA GLY A 478 6.57 19.46 18.24
C GLY A 478 7.16 18.16 17.66
N THR A 479 6.48 17.00 17.80
CA THR A 479 6.94 15.73 17.20
C THR A 479 7.11 15.88 15.68
N PRO A 480 8.27 15.54 15.07
CA PRO A 480 8.49 15.76 13.64
C PRO A 480 7.57 14.96 12.72
N VAL A 481 6.86 15.65 11.83
CA VAL A 481 5.97 15.07 10.81
C VAL A 481 6.71 14.93 9.48
N ARG A 482 6.49 13.81 8.78
CA ARG A 482 7.20 13.42 7.55
C ARG A 482 6.24 13.14 6.38
N ALA A 483 6.68 13.45 5.16
CA ALA A 483 5.99 13.03 3.95
C ALA A 483 6.01 11.48 3.85
N VAL A 484 4.87 10.85 3.60
CA VAL A 484 4.77 9.38 3.55
C VAL A 484 5.33 8.83 2.24
N THR A 485 5.17 9.56 1.13
CA THR A 485 5.81 9.28 -0.15
C THR A 485 6.13 10.59 -0.90
N ALA A 486 6.76 10.48 -2.07
CA ALA A 486 7.20 11.64 -2.84
C ALA A 486 6.04 12.40 -3.51
N GLY A 487 6.14 13.72 -3.64
CA GLY A 487 5.12 14.54 -4.27
C GLY A 487 5.35 16.05 -4.14
N THR A 488 4.35 16.84 -4.51
CA THR A 488 4.38 18.31 -4.53
C THR A 488 3.60 18.88 -3.35
N ILE A 489 4.22 19.77 -2.59
CA ILE A 489 3.59 20.41 -1.42
C ILE A 489 2.55 21.46 -1.84
N ARG A 490 1.43 21.47 -1.12
CA ARG A 490 0.60 22.65 -0.92
C ARG A 490 0.52 22.99 0.56
N VAL A 491 0.59 24.27 0.91
CA VAL A 491 0.44 24.76 2.29
C VAL A 491 -0.89 25.50 2.41
N GLU A 492 -1.73 25.08 3.35
CA GLU A 492 -3.10 25.56 3.50
C GLU A 492 -3.37 25.92 4.98
N HIS A 493 -4.27 26.88 5.21
CA HIS A 493 -4.66 27.31 6.56
C HIS A 493 -6.19 27.30 6.78
N PRO A 494 -6.91 26.19 6.55
CA PRO A 494 -8.35 26.16 6.74
C PRO A 494 -8.69 26.10 8.24
N SER A 495 -9.77 26.77 8.65
CA SER A 495 -10.16 26.92 10.07
C SER A 495 -10.28 25.62 10.85
N TRP A 496 -10.64 24.50 10.19
CA TRP A 496 -10.72 23.20 10.83
C TRP A 496 -9.34 22.57 11.09
N ALA A 497 -8.36 22.74 10.20
CA ALA A 497 -7.06 22.09 10.29
C ALA A 497 -5.98 22.93 10.97
N GLY A 498 -6.18 24.24 11.08
CA GLY A 498 -5.09 25.15 11.43
C GLY A 498 -4.04 25.12 10.32
N ASN A 499 -2.78 24.85 10.63
CA ASN A 499 -1.76 24.62 9.61
C ASN A 499 -1.92 23.22 9.00
N LEU A 500 -2.14 23.18 7.68
CA LEU A 500 -2.28 21.98 6.88
C LEU A 500 -1.16 21.93 5.83
N VAL A 501 -0.43 20.82 5.78
CA VAL A 501 0.35 20.44 4.60
C VAL A 501 -0.44 19.41 3.81
N ARG A 502 -0.59 19.63 2.50
CA ARG A 502 -1.06 18.64 1.54
C ARG A 502 0.11 18.24 0.64
N VAL A 503 0.22 16.96 0.31
CA VAL A 503 1.16 16.46 -0.71
C VAL A 503 0.35 15.92 -1.88
N ASP A 504 0.46 16.54 -3.04
CA ASP A 504 -0.08 16.06 -4.31
C ASP A 504 0.93 15.09 -4.94
N HIS A 505 0.52 13.82 -5.08
CA HIS A 505 1.33 12.74 -5.62
C HIS A 505 1.04 12.47 -7.10
N GLY A 506 0.15 13.26 -7.73
CA GLY A 506 -0.33 13.06 -9.09
C GLY A 506 -1.53 12.11 -9.19
N ASN A 507 -2.18 12.08 -10.37
CA ASN A 507 -3.34 11.24 -10.67
C ASN A 507 -4.53 11.37 -9.69
N GLY A 508 -4.64 12.51 -8.99
CA GLY A 508 -5.67 12.75 -7.97
C GLY A 508 -5.43 12.00 -6.65
N PHE A 509 -4.22 11.48 -6.41
CA PHE A 509 -3.81 10.90 -5.14
C PHE A 509 -3.12 11.97 -4.28
N GLU A 510 -3.61 12.20 -3.07
CA GLU A 510 -3.08 13.22 -2.15
C GLU A 510 -2.96 12.67 -0.72
N THR A 511 -2.06 13.23 0.07
CA THR A 511 -2.02 13.02 1.53
C THR A 511 -2.02 14.34 2.29
N LEU A 512 -2.70 14.39 3.43
CA LEU A 512 -2.92 15.60 4.23
C LEU A 512 -2.41 15.43 5.65
N TYR A 513 -1.86 16.50 6.20
CA TYR A 513 -1.21 16.56 7.50
C TYR A 513 -1.70 17.82 8.23
N ALA A 514 -2.69 17.66 9.10
CA ALA A 514 -3.39 18.76 9.77
C ALA A 514 -2.94 18.96 11.23
N HIS A 515 -3.43 20.05 11.83
CA HIS A 515 -3.18 20.50 13.20
C HIS A 515 -1.73 20.83 13.51
N LEU A 516 -0.89 21.08 12.50
CA LEU A 516 0.56 21.24 12.68
C LEU A 516 0.91 22.49 13.49
N SER A 517 1.84 22.37 14.45
CA SER A 517 2.38 23.54 15.18
C SER A 517 3.42 24.29 14.34
N GLN A 518 4.02 23.61 13.37
CA GLN A 518 5.03 24.17 12.48
C GLN A 518 4.94 23.51 11.10
N VAL A 519 5.08 24.32 10.05
CA VAL A 519 5.32 23.86 8.68
C VAL A 519 6.80 24.07 8.36
N ASN A 520 7.46 23.06 7.80
CA ASN A 520 8.90 23.09 7.46
C ASN A 520 9.18 23.07 5.94
N VAL A 521 8.14 23.32 5.13
CA VAL A 521 8.15 23.29 3.66
C VAL A 521 7.37 24.45 3.07
N THR A 522 7.56 24.72 1.79
CA THR A 522 6.87 25.80 1.06
C THR A 522 5.95 25.27 -0.03
N ASP A 523 4.94 26.07 -0.41
CA ASP A 523 4.04 25.75 -1.52
C ASP A 523 4.82 25.48 -2.82
N GLY A 524 4.42 24.45 -3.57
CA GLY A 524 5.10 23.99 -4.80
C GLY A 524 6.40 23.19 -4.58
N GLN A 525 6.88 23.03 -3.34
CA GLN A 525 8.11 22.28 -3.05
C GLN A 525 7.95 20.78 -3.38
N GLN A 526 8.94 20.19 -4.03
CA GLN A 526 9.03 18.72 -4.17
C GLN A 526 9.59 18.09 -2.89
N VAL A 527 8.97 17.00 -2.44
CA VAL A 527 9.39 16.22 -1.28
C VAL A 527 9.57 14.74 -1.63
N VAL A 528 10.38 14.03 -0.83
CA VAL A 528 10.55 12.57 -0.90
C VAL A 528 10.04 11.88 0.36
N ALA A 529 9.79 10.57 0.28
CA ALA A 529 9.39 9.75 1.42
C ALA A 529 10.36 9.94 2.62
N GLY A 530 9.82 10.18 3.81
CA GLY A 530 10.55 10.38 5.05
C GLY A 530 11.12 11.79 5.26
N GLN A 531 11.02 12.68 4.27
CA GLN A 531 11.40 14.08 4.43
C GLN A 531 10.50 14.77 5.47
N ARG A 532 11.08 15.49 6.42
CA ARG A 532 10.34 16.28 7.40
C ARG A 532 9.59 17.42 6.69
N ILE A 533 8.30 17.54 6.97
CA ILE A 533 7.39 18.55 6.40
C ILE A 533 6.77 19.46 7.46
N GLY A 534 6.82 19.08 8.74
CA GLY A 534 6.27 19.91 9.82
C GLY A 534 6.52 19.31 11.20
N ALA A 535 5.69 19.75 12.15
CA ALA A 535 5.67 19.23 13.52
C ALA A 535 4.23 19.14 14.05
N VAL A 536 3.96 18.12 14.86
CA VAL A 536 2.67 17.89 15.53
C VAL A 536 2.27 19.12 16.34
N GLY A 537 1.00 19.51 16.27
CA GLY A 537 0.46 20.65 16.99
C GLY A 537 -0.94 20.35 17.55
N SER A 538 -1.67 21.43 17.81
CA SER A 538 -3.09 21.39 18.16
C SER A 538 -3.84 22.57 17.51
N GLU A 539 -3.36 23.02 16.34
CA GLU A 539 -3.90 24.19 15.64
C GLU A 539 -5.26 23.90 14.99
N GLY A 540 -6.12 24.91 14.87
CA GLY A 540 -7.47 24.75 14.29
C GLY A 540 -8.45 24.06 15.24
N ASN A 541 -9.35 23.24 14.70
CA ASN A 541 -10.36 22.51 15.49
C ASN A 541 -9.77 21.20 16.03
N SER A 542 -9.02 21.30 17.13
CA SER A 542 -8.41 20.18 17.82
C SER A 542 -8.72 20.19 19.33
N THR A 543 -8.88 19.01 19.92
CA THR A 543 -9.05 18.83 21.37
C THR A 543 -7.73 18.52 22.11
N GLY A 544 -6.59 18.45 21.42
CA GLY A 544 -5.29 18.15 22.02
C GLY A 544 -4.19 17.87 20.98
N ALA A 545 -2.94 17.70 21.44
CA ALA A 545 -1.81 17.52 20.53
C ALA A 545 -1.87 16.17 19.76
N HIS A 546 -2.01 16.23 18.44
CA HIS A 546 -2.03 15.07 17.55
C HIS A 546 -1.70 15.45 16.10
N LEU A 547 -1.29 14.47 15.29
CA LEU A 547 -1.35 14.59 13.84
C LEU A 547 -2.68 14.02 13.36
N HIS A 548 -3.48 14.81 12.65
CA HIS A 548 -4.57 14.28 11.84
C HIS A 548 -4.04 14.01 10.41
N PHE A 549 -4.09 12.76 9.98
CA PHE A 549 -3.56 12.31 8.70
C PHE A 549 -4.67 11.75 7.79
N GLU A 550 -4.81 12.30 6.59
CA GLU A 550 -5.73 11.76 5.58
C GLU A 550 -4.99 11.23 4.35
N VAL A 551 -5.59 10.25 3.69
CA VAL A 551 -5.31 9.89 2.31
C VAL A 551 -6.53 10.27 1.48
N ARG A 552 -6.33 10.92 0.33
CA ARG A 552 -7.42 11.30 -0.58
C ARG A 552 -7.22 10.74 -1.99
N ILE A 553 -8.33 10.39 -2.62
CA ILE A 553 -8.41 9.92 -4.01
C ILE A 553 -9.52 10.70 -4.72
N GLY A 554 -9.17 11.42 -5.79
CA GLY A 554 -10.10 12.35 -6.47
C GLY A 554 -10.53 13.54 -5.60
N GLY A 555 -9.90 13.74 -4.44
CA GLY A 555 -10.29 14.73 -3.41
C GLY A 555 -11.20 14.19 -2.31
N ASP A 556 -11.74 12.96 -2.44
CA ASP A 556 -12.51 12.29 -1.39
C ASP A 556 -11.56 11.55 -0.41
N PRO A 557 -11.80 11.61 0.91
CA PRO A 557 -10.98 10.93 1.91
C PRO A 557 -11.26 9.43 1.95
N VAL A 558 -10.20 8.63 2.07
CA VAL A 558 -10.24 7.17 2.23
C VAL A 558 -9.44 6.75 3.46
N ASN A 559 -9.70 5.55 4.00
CA ASN A 559 -8.98 5.05 5.17
C ASN A 559 -7.46 5.03 4.90
N PRO A 560 -6.64 5.75 5.70
CA PRO A 560 -5.21 5.87 5.44
C PRO A 560 -4.39 4.67 5.90
N MET A 561 -4.86 3.90 6.90
CA MET A 561 -4.12 2.80 7.52
C MET A 561 -3.70 1.69 6.55
N PRO A 562 -4.53 1.27 5.56
CA PRO A 562 -4.10 0.42 4.45
C PRO A 562 -2.80 0.85 3.78
N PHE A 563 -2.68 2.12 3.42
CA PHE A 563 -1.55 2.68 2.67
C PHE A 563 -0.28 2.75 3.54
N LEU A 564 -0.43 3.05 4.83
CA LEU A 564 0.66 3.08 5.80
C LEU A 564 1.20 1.67 6.12
N ALA A 565 0.32 0.66 6.18
CA ALA A 565 0.69 -0.70 6.54
C ALA A 565 1.43 -1.48 5.43
N THR A 566 1.10 -1.23 4.16
CA THR A 566 1.65 -1.96 3.00
C THR A 566 2.76 -1.24 2.26
N GLY A 567 2.94 0.07 2.51
CA GLY A 567 3.93 0.90 1.81
C GLY A 567 3.70 1.03 0.29
N SER A 568 2.47 0.79 -0.16
CA SER A 568 2.02 0.85 -1.56
C SER A 568 0.49 0.81 -1.59
N ALA A 569 -0.15 1.42 -2.58
CA ALA A 569 -1.60 1.26 -2.78
C ALA A 569 -1.99 -0.07 -3.46
N THR A 570 -1.06 -0.99 -3.70
CA THR A 570 -1.42 -2.40 -3.91
C THR A 570 -1.96 -2.98 -2.61
N ILE A 571 -3.29 -2.94 -2.50
CA ILE A 571 -4.08 -3.56 -1.45
C ILE A 571 -3.68 -5.03 -1.28
N GLY A 572 -3.67 -5.52 -0.05
CA GLY A 572 -3.25 -6.88 0.30
C GLY A 572 -4.19 -7.99 -0.19
N TRP A 573 -4.08 -9.17 0.42
CA TRP A 573 -4.75 -10.39 -0.04
C TRP A 573 -6.22 -10.18 -0.46
N GLY A 574 -6.56 -10.58 -1.68
CA GLY A 574 -7.91 -10.46 -2.23
C GLY A 574 -8.40 -9.03 -2.52
N GLY A 575 -7.51 -8.02 -2.45
CA GLY A 575 -7.91 -6.61 -2.51
C GLY A 575 -8.30 -6.03 -1.15
N TYR A 576 -7.91 -6.68 -0.04
CA TYR A 576 -8.27 -6.29 1.32
C TYR A 576 -7.04 -5.91 2.16
N SER A 577 -7.27 -5.06 3.15
CA SER A 577 -6.23 -4.62 4.09
C SER A 577 -6.18 -5.53 5.31
N ASN A 578 -5.06 -5.50 6.04
CA ASN A 578 -4.89 -6.28 7.26
C ASN A 578 -5.99 -5.95 8.29
N GLY A 579 -6.68 -6.97 8.79
CA GLY A 579 -7.82 -6.84 9.71
C GLY A 579 -9.12 -6.32 9.04
N MET A 580 -9.11 -6.08 7.73
CA MET A 580 -10.25 -5.60 6.94
C MET A 580 -10.68 -6.62 5.88
N ILE A 581 -10.35 -7.91 6.08
CA ILE A 581 -10.88 -9.01 5.28
C ILE A 581 -12.35 -9.22 5.69
N PRO A 582 -13.33 -9.16 4.76
CA PRO A 582 -14.73 -9.41 5.08
C PRO A 582 -14.92 -10.85 5.55
N ALA A 583 -15.85 -11.08 6.50
CA ALA A 583 -16.20 -12.43 6.95
C ALA A 583 -16.62 -13.36 5.79
N SER A 584 -17.24 -12.81 4.72
CA SER A 584 -17.60 -13.56 3.50
C SER A 584 -16.40 -13.96 2.61
N LYS A 585 -15.17 -13.62 3.00
CA LYS A 585 -13.90 -14.05 2.39
C LYS A 585 -13.04 -14.91 3.33
N LEU A 586 -13.54 -15.15 4.55
CA LEU A 586 -12.94 -16.05 5.52
C LEU A 586 -13.77 -17.34 5.58
N CYS A 587 -13.14 -18.42 6.00
CA CYS A 587 -13.79 -19.70 6.27
C CYS A 587 -13.78 -19.97 7.77
N ALA A 588 -14.92 -20.40 8.31
CA ALA A 588 -15.06 -20.75 9.71
C ALA A 588 -14.34 -22.08 10.01
N ILE A 589 -13.66 -22.14 11.16
CA ILE A 589 -12.97 -23.34 11.65
C ILE A 589 -13.56 -23.89 12.96
N GLY A 590 -14.66 -23.29 13.45
CA GLY A 590 -15.42 -23.71 14.64
C GLY A 590 -15.41 -22.66 15.75
N ASN A 591 -16.41 -22.69 16.64
CA ASN A 591 -16.51 -21.84 17.84
C ASN A 591 -16.35 -20.32 17.59
N GLY A 592 -16.79 -19.82 16.43
CA GLY A 592 -16.65 -18.41 16.04
C GLY A 592 -15.27 -18.03 15.45
N HIS A 593 -14.31 -18.95 15.44
CA HIS A 593 -13.01 -18.74 14.80
C HIS A 593 -13.09 -18.83 13.28
N MET A 594 -12.31 -17.97 12.63
CA MET A 594 -12.26 -17.83 11.17
C MET A 594 -10.81 -17.67 10.71
N LEU A 595 -10.51 -18.11 9.49
CA LEU A 595 -9.23 -17.93 8.83
C LEU A 595 -9.43 -17.65 7.33
N ARG A 596 -8.37 -17.26 6.64
CA ARG A 596 -8.27 -17.30 5.18
C ARG A 596 -8.59 -18.73 4.71
N CYS A 597 -9.34 -18.92 3.63
CA CYS A 597 -9.96 -20.22 3.35
C CYS A 597 -8.96 -21.37 3.05
N ASP A 598 -7.78 -21.05 2.55
CA ASP A 598 -6.64 -21.95 2.41
C ASP A 598 -6.04 -22.35 3.78
N ALA A 599 -5.77 -21.37 4.65
CA ALA A 599 -5.34 -21.59 6.02
C ALA A 599 -6.39 -22.39 6.83
N ALA A 600 -7.68 -22.13 6.62
CA ALA A 600 -8.78 -22.88 7.21
C ALA A 600 -8.78 -24.36 6.78
N ALA A 601 -8.60 -24.63 5.48
CA ALA A 601 -8.53 -26.00 4.95
C ALA A 601 -7.32 -26.76 5.54
N ALA A 602 -6.16 -26.12 5.59
CA ALA A 602 -4.95 -26.64 6.22
C ALA A 602 -5.15 -26.92 7.72
N TYR A 603 -5.77 -25.98 8.45
CA TYR A 603 -6.12 -26.14 9.86
C TYR A 603 -7.04 -27.35 10.09
N LEU A 604 -8.07 -27.54 9.25
CA LEU A 604 -9.01 -28.65 9.42
C LEU A 604 -8.33 -30.02 9.21
N GLN A 605 -7.35 -30.11 8.30
CA GLN A 605 -6.54 -31.33 8.14
C GLN A 605 -5.63 -31.58 9.37
N LEU A 606 -4.96 -30.54 9.85
CA LEU A 606 -4.14 -30.59 11.07
C LEU A 606 -4.98 -31.01 12.30
N ALA A 607 -6.16 -30.41 12.48
CA ALA A 607 -7.07 -30.71 13.58
C ALA A 607 -7.63 -32.14 13.50
N ALA A 608 -7.91 -32.66 12.30
CA ALA A 608 -8.30 -34.05 12.10
C ALA A 608 -7.16 -35.03 12.43
N SER A 609 -5.92 -34.70 12.08
CA SER A 609 -4.72 -35.47 12.44
C SER A 609 -4.50 -35.48 13.97
N TYR A 610 -4.57 -34.31 14.60
CA TYR A 610 -4.46 -34.15 16.06
C TYR A 610 -5.52 -34.95 16.81
N ARG A 611 -6.77 -34.96 16.32
CA ARG A 611 -7.86 -35.73 16.92
C ARG A 611 -7.64 -37.25 16.82
N LYS A 612 -7.01 -37.75 15.75
CA LYS A 612 -6.59 -39.17 15.67
C LYS A 612 -5.50 -39.51 16.68
N ALA A 613 -4.55 -38.59 16.91
CA ALA A 613 -3.43 -38.80 17.84
C ALA A 613 -3.85 -38.74 19.33
N PHE A 614 -4.77 -37.85 19.69
CA PHE A 614 -5.09 -37.55 21.11
C PHE A 614 -6.55 -37.79 21.53
N GLY A 615 -7.43 -38.22 20.61
CA GLY A 615 -8.87 -38.42 20.86
C GLY A 615 -9.66 -37.13 21.14
N LYS A 616 -9.01 -35.97 21.11
CA LYS A 616 -9.57 -34.65 21.46
C LYS A 616 -9.45 -33.68 20.28
N SER A 617 -10.41 -32.76 20.17
CA SER A 617 -10.31 -31.66 19.21
C SER A 617 -9.17 -30.71 19.58
N LEU A 618 -8.59 -30.06 18.57
CA LEU A 618 -7.54 -29.06 18.73
C LEU A 618 -8.16 -27.79 19.35
N CYS A 619 -7.54 -27.26 20.40
CA CYS A 619 -8.04 -26.16 21.21
C CYS A 619 -7.51 -24.83 20.67
N ILE A 620 -8.38 -23.89 20.33
CA ILE A 620 -8.04 -22.55 19.80
C ILE A 620 -8.42 -21.48 20.83
N THR A 621 -7.58 -20.46 21.00
CA THR A 621 -7.89 -19.23 21.76
C THR A 621 -8.05 -18.00 20.87
N ASP A 622 -7.33 -17.90 19.75
CA ASP A 622 -7.47 -16.80 18.79
C ASP A 622 -7.20 -17.25 17.34
N SER A 623 -7.70 -16.49 16.37
CA SER A 623 -7.69 -16.81 14.93
C SER A 623 -7.61 -15.52 14.11
N TYR A 624 -8.42 -15.33 13.05
CA TYR A 624 -8.54 -14.03 12.39
C TYR A 624 -8.92 -12.91 13.36
N ARG A 625 -8.19 -11.79 13.31
CA ARG A 625 -8.39 -10.63 14.18
C ARG A 625 -8.65 -9.37 13.34
N SER A 626 -9.89 -8.88 13.40
CA SER A 626 -10.28 -7.65 12.69
C SER A 626 -9.46 -6.44 13.13
N TYR A 627 -9.39 -5.41 12.29
CA TYR A 627 -8.58 -4.21 12.55
C TYR A 627 -9.00 -3.54 13.89
N GLN A 628 -10.31 -3.43 14.13
CA GLN A 628 -10.84 -2.92 15.41
C GLN A 628 -10.46 -3.80 16.61
N ALA A 629 -10.41 -5.12 16.45
CA ALA A 629 -9.94 -6.03 17.50
C ALA A 629 -8.42 -5.91 17.73
N GLN A 630 -7.63 -5.62 16.70
CA GLN A 630 -6.20 -5.30 16.83
C GLN A 630 -5.99 -3.99 17.59
N VAL A 631 -6.70 -2.91 17.24
CA VAL A 631 -6.66 -1.63 17.97
C VAL A 631 -7.02 -1.83 19.45
N SER A 632 -8.10 -2.56 19.74
CA SER A 632 -8.52 -2.86 21.11
C SER A 632 -7.51 -3.73 21.88
N LEU A 633 -6.84 -4.68 21.21
CA LEU A 633 -5.79 -5.49 21.82
C LEU A 633 -4.53 -4.67 22.10
N TYR A 634 -4.10 -3.84 21.15
CA TYR A 634 -2.92 -2.98 21.27
C TYR A 634 -3.07 -1.94 22.39
N ALA A 635 -4.23 -1.27 22.48
CA ALA A 635 -4.51 -0.32 23.57
C ALA A 635 -4.46 -0.95 24.97
N ARG A 636 -4.84 -2.23 25.12
CA ARG A 636 -4.82 -2.94 26.41
C ARG A 636 -3.48 -3.59 26.74
N LYS A 637 -2.69 -3.95 25.72
CA LYS A 637 -1.46 -4.75 25.86
C LYS A 637 -0.41 -4.35 24.80
N PRO A 638 0.08 -3.10 24.78
CA PRO A 638 0.92 -2.60 23.69
C PRO A 638 2.26 -3.35 23.55
N SER A 639 2.82 -3.89 24.64
CA SER A 639 4.02 -4.73 24.61
C SER A 639 3.78 -6.17 24.12
N LEU A 640 2.51 -6.62 24.08
CA LEU A 640 2.13 -7.99 23.70
C LEU A 640 1.24 -8.04 22.45
N ALA A 641 1.03 -6.93 21.76
CA ALA A 641 0.24 -6.87 20.53
C ALA A 641 1.11 -6.42 19.36
N ALA A 642 0.85 -6.97 18.16
CA ALA A 642 1.34 -6.36 16.93
C ALA A 642 0.64 -5.01 16.70
N LEU A 643 1.31 -4.08 16.03
CA LEU A 643 0.71 -2.80 15.62
C LEU A 643 -0.56 -3.08 14.79
N PRO A 644 -1.68 -2.36 15.03
CA PRO A 644 -2.90 -2.52 14.25
C PRO A 644 -2.64 -2.30 12.75
N GLY A 645 -3.03 -3.29 11.94
CA GLY A 645 -2.74 -3.32 10.51
C GLY A 645 -1.50 -4.11 10.11
N THR A 646 -0.72 -4.66 11.06
CA THR A 646 0.46 -5.51 10.75
C THR A 646 0.37 -6.94 11.31
N SER A 647 -0.66 -7.27 12.11
CA SER A 647 -0.78 -8.58 12.75
C SER A 647 -1.03 -9.71 11.75
N ASN A 648 -0.33 -10.85 11.85
CA ASN A 648 -0.60 -12.02 10.99
C ASN A 648 -2.01 -12.63 11.20
N HIS A 649 -2.61 -12.43 12.37
CA HIS A 649 -4.03 -12.70 12.59
C HIS A 649 -4.94 -11.83 11.70
N GLY A 650 -4.55 -10.59 11.41
CA GLY A 650 -5.26 -9.70 10.49
C GLY A 650 -5.20 -10.11 9.02
N TRP A 651 -4.30 -11.04 8.66
CA TRP A 651 -4.29 -11.68 7.34
C TRP A 651 -5.08 -13.00 7.31
N GLY A 652 -5.60 -13.45 8.46
CA GLY A 652 -6.32 -14.72 8.58
C GLY A 652 -5.42 -15.94 8.44
N ILE A 653 -4.12 -15.81 8.73
CA ILE A 653 -3.11 -16.87 8.58
C ILE A 653 -2.45 -17.29 9.89
N ALA A 654 -2.96 -16.84 11.04
CA ALA A 654 -2.39 -17.18 12.35
C ALA A 654 -3.45 -17.70 13.31
N ILE A 655 -3.04 -18.62 14.20
CA ILE A 655 -3.86 -19.21 15.25
C ILE A 655 -3.07 -19.23 16.57
N ASP A 656 -3.77 -18.97 17.67
CA ASP A 656 -3.25 -19.18 19.02
C ASP A 656 -3.93 -20.42 19.63
N LEU A 657 -3.15 -21.33 20.20
CA LEU A 657 -3.56 -22.69 20.54
C LEU A 657 -3.41 -23.03 22.03
N CYS A 658 -4.34 -23.83 22.55
CA CYS A 658 -4.44 -24.23 23.96
C CYS A 658 -4.45 -25.75 24.16
N GLY A 659 -4.78 -26.21 25.37
CA GLY A 659 -4.98 -27.64 25.67
C GLY A 659 -3.67 -28.43 25.86
N GLY A 660 -2.58 -27.73 26.19
CA GLY A 660 -1.24 -28.28 26.37
C GLY A 660 -0.25 -27.81 25.30
N ILE A 661 -0.73 -27.34 24.14
CA ILE A 661 0.12 -26.75 23.09
C ILE A 661 0.72 -25.42 23.57
N ASP A 662 -0.03 -24.68 24.39
CA ASP A 662 0.32 -23.41 25.07
C ASP A 662 1.54 -23.47 26.00
N LYS A 663 2.23 -24.61 26.11
CA LYS A 663 3.33 -24.84 27.05
C LYS A 663 4.47 -25.62 26.39
N PHE A 664 5.68 -25.07 26.43
CA PHE A 664 6.88 -25.74 25.96
C PHE A 664 7.05 -27.12 26.63
N GLY A 665 7.57 -28.09 25.87
CA GLY A 665 7.94 -29.41 26.41
C GLY A 665 6.79 -30.36 26.76
N THR A 666 5.53 -30.02 26.49
CA THR A 666 4.41 -30.99 26.58
C THR A 666 4.43 -31.98 25.42
N THR A 667 3.70 -33.09 25.56
CA THR A 667 3.53 -34.07 24.48
C THR A 667 2.78 -33.48 23.28
N GLN A 668 1.81 -32.60 23.54
CA GLN A 668 1.03 -31.88 22.53
C GLN A 668 1.89 -30.88 21.75
N TYR A 669 2.69 -30.07 22.45
CA TYR A 669 3.64 -29.12 21.82
C TYR A 669 4.68 -29.85 20.96
N ARG A 670 5.30 -30.92 21.49
CA ARG A 670 6.26 -31.74 20.72
C ARG A 670 5.63 -32.36 19.47
N TRP A 671 4.39 -32.85 19.57
CA TRP A 671 3.66 -33.37 18.41
C TRP A 671 3.41 -32.28 17.36
N MET A 672 2.96 -31.09 17.78
CA MET A 672 2.78 -29.95 16.87
C MET A 672 4.07 -29.56 16.16
N LYS A 673 5.20 -29.44 16.88
CA LYS A 673 6.52 -29.13 16.28
C LYS A 673 6.98 -30.17 15.26
N ALA A 674 6.60 -31.43 15.43
CA ALA A 674 6.95 -32.52 14.52
C ALA A 674 5.99 -32.67 13.31
N GLN A 675 4.73 -32.25 13.44
CA GLN A 675 3.66 -32.59 12.48
C GLN A 675 3.03 -31.40 11.76
N ALA A 676 2.98 -30.20 12.37
CA ALA A 676 2.22 -29.07 11.83
C ALA A 676 2.71 -28.60 10.45
N SER A 677 4.03 -28.69 10.20
CA SER A 677 4.64 -28.26 8.94
C SER A 677 4.22 -29.11 7.73
N ALA A 678 3.84 -30.38 7.95
CA ALA A 678 3.27 -31.22 6.91
C ALA A 678 1.88 -30.74 6.44
N PHE A 679 1.22 -29.90 7.24
CA PHE A 679 -0.06 -29.24 6.93
C PHE A 679 0.12 -27.74 6.62
N GLY A 680 1.36 -27.26 6.38
CA GLY A 680 1.64 -25.86 6.08
C GLY A 680 1.60 -24.90 7.28
N TRP A 681 1.51 -25.43 8.51
CA TRP A 681 1.55 -24.64 9.74
C TRP A 681 2.94 -24.68 10.38
N VAL A 682 3.48 -23.52 10.73
CA VAL A 682 4.83 -23.37 11.26
C VAL A 682 4.84 -22.65 12.59
N HIS A 683 5.78 -23.04 13.45
CA HIS A 683 6.12 -22.29 14.66
C HIS A 683 7.23 -21.30 14.29
N PRO A 684 7.00 -19.98 14.35
CA PRO A 684 8.03 -19.02 13.97
C PRO A 684 9.25 -19.11 14.88
N SER A 685 10.45 -18.86 14.33
CA SER A 685 11.70 -18.90 15.11
C SER A 685 11.77 -17.82 16.19
N TRP A 686 11.09 -16.68 15.99
CA TRP A 686 10.97 -15.63 17.00
C TRP A 686 10.11 -16.06 18.20
N ALA A 687 9.16 -16.99 17.99
CA ALA A 687 8.22 -17.52 18.97
C ALA A 687 8.75 -18.76 19.72
N ASP A 688 9.84 -19.36 19.26
CA ASP A 688 10.45 -20.55 19.87
C ASP A 688 11.12 -20.25 21.21
N GLN A 689 11.42 -21.32 21.97
CA GLN A 689 12.14 -21.19 23.23
C GLN A 689 13.55 -20.62 22.99
N GLY A 690 13.91 -19.56 23.70
CA GLY A 690 15.11 -18.75 23.45
C GLY A 690 14.99 -17.75 22.29
N GLY A 691 13.81 -17.62 21.67
CA GLY A 691 13.52 -16.64 20.64
C GLY A 691 13.42 -15.20 21.18
N SER A 692 13.29 -14.23 20.27
CA SER A 692 13.15 -12.81 20.65
C SER A 692 11.87 -12.50 21.43
N ARG A 693 10.85 -13.36 21.33
CA ARG A 693 9.59 -13.25 22.06
C ARG A 693 8.88 -14.60 22.11
N GLU A 694 9.13 -15.37 23.17
CA GLU A 694 8.64 -16.74 23.33
C GLU A 694 7.09 -16.82 23.38
N GLU A 695 6.48 -17.53 22.43
CA GLU A 695 5.02 -17.70 22.31
C GLU A 695 4.67 -19.13 21.84
N PRO A 696 4.72 -20.15 22.73
CA PRO A 696 4.49 -21.56 22.37
C PRO A 696 3.10 -21.85 21.78
N TRP A 697 2.14 -20.97 22.07
CA TRP A 697 0.77 -21.03 21.55
C TRP A 697 0.62 -20.54 20.11
N HIS A 698 1.59 -19.78 19.55
CA HIS A 698 1.41 -19.04 18.31
C HIS A 698 1.89 -19.80 17.07
N TRP A 699 1.02 -20.00 16.08
CA TRP A 699 1.33 -20.75 14.86
C TRP A 699 0.83 -20.01 13.62
N GLU A 700 1.65 -20.02 12.56
CA GLU A 700 1.42 -19.29 11.31
C GLU A 700 1.27 -20.25 10.13
N PHE A 701 0.39 -19.92 9.18
CA PHE A 701 0.19 -20.65 7.93
C PHE A 701 1.07 -20.03 6.83
N GLY A 702 2.09 -20.77 6.42
CA GLY A 702 3.12 -20.31 5.50
C GLY A 702 4.40 -21.14 5.59
N ARG A 703 5.39 -20.86 4.73
CA ARG A 703 6.69 -21.54 4.82
C ARG A 703 7.47 -21.07 6.05
N ALA A 704 8.14 -22.02 6.71
CA ALA A 704 9.11 -21.72 7.74
C ALA A 704 10.21 -20.81 7.17
N ALA A 705 10.62 -19.81 7.95
CA ALA A 705 11.83 -19.05 7.65
C ALA A 705 13.00 -20.04 7.51
N ARG A 706 13.74 -19.96 6.40
CA ARG A 706 14.98 -20.72 6.26
C ARG A 706 15.97 -20.21 7.30
N ALA A 707 16.54 -21.14 8.07
CA ALA A 707 17.72 -20.91 8.90
C ALA A 707 18.93 -20.55 8.04
#